data_AF-A0A5C3EXV2-F1
#
_entry.id   AF-A0A5C3EXV2-F1
#
_cell.length_a   1.000
_cell.length_b   1.000
_cell.length_c   1.000
_cell.angle_alpha   90.00
_cell.angle_beta   90.00
_cell.angle_gamma   90.00
#
_symmetry.space_group_name_H-M   'P 1'
#
loop_
_entity.id
_entity.type
_entity.pdbx_description
1 polymer ?
#
loop_
_entity_poly.entity_id
_entity_poly.type
_entity_poly.pdbx_seq_one_letter_code
_entity_poly.pdbx_strand_id
1 'polypeptide(L)'
;MSRFLSRLGRQNSEANSIRSSKSVESIAASLPPKTHDILVRPAQGCTPKPRPELTAEQHDKLAQLRDHLHQYVAANPPEDDYKPWEQSWIADDDLYRRYLRAAKGDLNNAKQRIKGTLEWRRSFRPEIIPPGDVSVEGETGKHVLSGFDKEGRPVLYLRPGRENTTPSQRQIRYLVWSLERAVDMMPPGVDNIAIVIDYKGATTQSNPSLATAREVANILQNHYVERMGRAFVCNVPWILNAFFTAITPFLDPITKDKIRFNADLKEFIPVEQLDVEFSGGRYNYDFDFKTYWNTIVDFCGIAQDGTRTHPSYARSGSGAPNQEGPSSTAAKSTDASGVAPTPADMAGSQAVQDHADKLAAEQDVTHGASAVGIGAAAGAAGAIGIAGAGSAAAAAATTNGVKSQGPYTYLQSVEAYEKLMNDYDTFLFDCDGVLWSGDETIPGAVSVLEKLRKRGKQVIFVTNNASKSRETYLKKFAGMKIQADISEIFSSSYASAVYLKRVLKFPADRKVYVIGMHGIEEELDAEGILHCGGTNPQDNVFLPALDFTTLQSAEAIDPKVGAVVCGFDMHMSYIKLAKAFKHLTRPGAEGEVKEGEEGGGCHFILTNDDSTFPAKGGPWPGAGSLSVPLIFSTKRTPTIVGKPHKPMLDCIIATKQFDPKRAIMVGDRLNTDIEFAKEGKIASLMVLTGISRKAEIDAPDAKTVPDFLIDSLGDLDALP
;
A
#
# COMPACT_ATOMS: atom_id res chain seq x y z
N MET A 1 25.07 -16.84 20.25
CA MET A 1 23.85 -16.11 20.64
C MET A 1 23.26 -16.54 21.99
N SER A 2 23.05 -17.84 22.26
CA SER A 2 22.47 -18.31 23.55
C SER A 2 23.29 -17.93 24.82
N ARG A 3 24.63 -17.95 24.77
CA ARG A 3 25.49 -17.55 25.92
C ARG A 3 25.55 -16.03 26.17
N PHE A 4 25.11 -15.22 25.21
CA PHE A 4 25.01 -13.76 25.37
C PHE A 4 23.71 -13.38 26.11
N LEU A 5 22.62 -14.10 25.81
CA LEU A 5 21.32 -13.94 26.46
C LEU A 5 21.32 -14.42 27.93
N SER A 6 22.08 -15.45 28.27
CA SER A 6 22.20 -15.91 29.67
C SER A 6 22.97 -14.95 30.57
N ARG A 7 23.81 -14.06 29.99
CA ARG A 7 24.59 -13.06 30.74
C ARG A 7 23.78 -11.81 31.08
N LEU A 8 22.80 -11.46 30.22
CA LEU A 8 21.81 -10.40 30.47
C LEU A 8 20.77 -10.80 31.52
N GLY A 9 20.40 -12.08 31.59
CA GLY A 9 19.46 -12.59 32.60
C GLY A 9 20.01 -12.60 34.04
N ARG A 10 21.34 -12.65 34.23
CA ARG A 10 21.98 -12.67 35.56
C ARG A 10 22.24 -11.28 36.15
N GLN A 11 22.30 -10.22 35.34
CA GLN A 11 22.43 -8.85 35.86
C GLN A 11 21.11 -8.28 36.41
N ASN A 12 19.96 -8.88 36.08
CA ASN A 12 18.65 -8.44 36.57
C ASN A 12 18.25 -9.02 37.93
N SER A 13 18.99 -10.00 38.49
CA SER A 13 18.61 -10.64 39.77
C SER A 13 19.33 -10.12 41.02
N GLU A 14 20.37 -9.29 40.89
CA GLU A 14 21.14 -8.77 42.04
C GLU A 14 20.83 -7.31 42.41
N ALA A 15 19.98 -6.60 41.66
CA ALA A 15 19.61 -5.21 42.00
C ALA A 15 18.35 -5.09 42.88
N ASN A 16 17.64 -6.18 43.14
CA ASN A 16 16.40 -6.20 43.96
C ASN A 16 16.63 -6.91 45.29
N SER A 17 17.57 -6.44 46.10
CA SER A 17 17.63 -6.77 47.53
C SER A 17 18.62 -5.87 48.27
N ILE A 18 18.14 -5.19 49.32
CA ILE A 18 18.91 -4.48 50.36
C ILE A 18 19.22 -2.98 50.11
N ARG A 19 18.27 -2.11 50.52
CA ARG A 19 18.40 -0.97 51.46
C ARG A 19 17.10 -0.13 51.40
N SER A 20 16.10 -0.45 52.20
CA SER A 20 15.89 0.08 53.56
C SER A 20 15.82 1.61 53.60
N SER A 21 14.57 2.09 53.68
CA SER A 21 14.10 3.31 54.36
C SER A 21 15.16 4.16 55.08
N LYS A 22 15.63 5.23 54.42
CA LYS A 22 16.09 6.53 54.95
C LYS A 22 17.05 7.20 53.96
N SER A 23 16.53 7.65 52.83
CA SER A 23 17.24 8.60 51.94
C SER A 23 16.31 9.16 50.84
N VAL A 24 15.00 9.20 51.08
CA VAL A 24 14.00 9.76 50.14
C VAL A 24 13.78 11.27 50.37
N GLU A 25 14.49 11.89 51.32
CA GLU A 25 14.17 13.25 51.78
C GLU A 25 15.21 14.35 51.49
N SER A 26 16.22 14.14 50.64
CA SER A 26 17.23 15.21 50.46
C SER A 26 17.78 15.49 49.06
N ILE A 27 17.05 15.21 47.98
CA ILE A 27 17.30 15.87 46.67
C ILE A 27 15.97 16.01 45.88
N ALA A 28 14.94 16.61 46.48
CA ALA A 28 13.79 17.11 45.72
C ALA A 28 14.07 18.57 45.34
N ALA A 29 14.81 18.79 44.26
CA ALA A 29 14.75 20.07 43.58
C ALA A 29 13.29 20.24 43.14
N SER A 30 12.60 21.28 43.61
CA SER A 30 11.21 21.54 43.22
C SER A 30 11.14 21.59 41.68
N LEU A 31 10.32 20.70 41.10
CA LEU A 31 10.07 20.73 39.67
C LEU A 31 9.51 22.12 39.31
N PRO A 32 9.90 22.69 38.17
CA PRO A 32 9.32 23.94 37.70
C PRO A 32 7.79 23.84 37.61
N PRO A 33 7.06 24.98 37.70
CA PRO A 33 5.61 24.97 37.50
C PRO A 33 5.27 24.38 36.12
N LYS A 34 4.10 23.74 36.02
CA LYS A 34 3.59 23.26 34.74
C LYS A 34 3.47 24.42 33.75
N THR A 35 3.81 24.17 32.49
CA THR A 35 3.68 25.13 31.41
C THR A 35 3.06 24.50 30.17
N HIS A 36 2.32 25.31 29.41
CA HIS A 36 1.83 24.98 28.07
C HIS A 36 2.69 25.61 26.97
N ASP A 37 3.73 26.37 27.34
CA ASP A 37 4.61 27.06 26.42
C ASP A 37 5.54 26.07 25.71
N ILE A 38 5.62 26.20 24.38
CA ILE A 38 6.53 25.39 23.56
C ILE A 38 7.92 26.02 23.56
N LEU A 39 8.95 25.19 23.71
CA LEU A 39 10.33 25.60 23.53
C LEU A 39 10.65 25.66 22.03
N VAL A 40 10.51 26.84 21.42
CA VAL A 40 10.76 27.06 19.98
C VAL A 40 12.17 27.57 19.66
N ARG A 41 13.06 27.67 20.67
CA ARG A 41 14.46 28.07 20.48
C ARG A 41 15.43 27.18 21.27
N PRO A 42 16.67 26.98 20.76
CA PRO A 42 17.71 26.25 21.48
C PRO A 42 18.09 26.90 22.82
N ALA A 43 18.54 26.09 23.78
CA ALA A 43 19.09 26.59 25.03
C ALA A 43 20.44 27.26 24.80
N GLN A 44 20.81 28.17 25.71
CA GLN A 44 22.11 28.83 25.69
C GLN A 44 23.23 27.78 25.79
N GLY A 45 24.18 27.81 24.84
CA GLY A 45 25.29 26.85 24.77
C GLY A 45 25.08 25.66 23.83
N CYS A 46 23.88 25.51 23.22
CA CYS A 46 23.71 24.58 22.10
C CYS A 46 24.56 25.03 20.92
N THR A 47 25.42 24.14 20.42
CA THR A 47 26.36 24.47 19.33
C THR A 47 26.20 23.47 18.20
N PRO A 48 25.79 23.91 16.99
CA PRO A 48 25.73 23.05 15.82
C PRO A 48 27.09 22.43 15.54
N LYS A 49 27.10 21.17 15.12
CA LYS A 49 28.34 20.49 14.74
C LYS A 49 28.99 21.23 13.56
N PRO A 50 30.31 21.52 13.61
CA PRO A 50 31.00 22.16 12.49
C PRO A 50 30.85 21.35 11.20
N ARG A 51 30.59 22.05 10.09
CA ARG A 51 30.51 21.41 8.78
C ARG A 51 31.91 20.94 8.36
N PRO A 52 32.07 19.68 7.92
CA PRO A 52 33.33 19.25 7.32
C PRO A 52 33.69 20.12 6.12
N GLU A 53 34.97 20.46 6.01
CA GLU A 53 35.49 21.11 4.80
C GLU A 53 35.35 20.16 3.60
N LEU A 54 35.00 20.73 2.45
CA LEU A 54 34.84 19.97 1.22
C LEU A 54 36.17 19.91 0.46
N THR A 55 36.44 18.77 -0.16
CA THR A 55 37.56 18.65 -1.10
C THR A 55 37.22 19.36 -2.42
N ALA A 56 38.24 19.67 -3.24
CA ALA A 56 38.02 20.24 -4.57
C ALA A 56 37.11 19.34 -5.45
N GLU A 57 37.27 18.02 -5.36
CA GLU A 57 36.42 17.05 -6.05
C GLU A 57 34.96 17.12 -5.57
N GLN A 58 34.73 17.28 -4.27
CA GLN A 58 33.38 17.42 -3.73
C GLN A 58 32.74 18.74 -4.15
N HIS A 59 33.50 19.83 -4.21
CA HIS A 59 33.03 21.11 -4.74
C HIS A 59 32.56 20.97 -6.19
N ASP A 60 33.36 20.31 -7.03
CA ASP A 60 33.00 20.07 -8.43
C ASP A 60 31.74 19.20 -8.57
N LYS A 61 31.66 18.08 -7.83
CA LYS A 61 30.46 17.22 -7.84
C LYS A 61 29.20 17.95 -7.39
N LEU A 62 29.29 18.84 -6.39
CA LEU A 62 28.16 19.65 -5.94
C LEU A 62 27.71 20.65 -7.01
N ALA A 63 28.66 21.30 -7.71
CA ALA A 63 28.35 22.18 -8.83
C ALA A 63 27.63 21.42 -9.96
N GLN A 64 28.15 20.25 -10.36
CA GLN A 64 27.51 19.41 -11.37
C GLN A 64 26.12 18.91 -10.95
N LEU A 65 25.92 18.60 -9.66
CA LEU A 65 24.62 18.18 -9.14
C LEU A 65 23.62 19.34 -9.16
N ARG A 66 24.07 20.56 -8.82
CA ARG A 66 23.29 21.78 -8.91
C ARG A 66 22.88 22.05 -10.36
N ASP A 67 23.83 22.12 -11.28
CA ASP A 67 23.57 22.39 -12.69
C ASP A 67 22.58 21.38 -13.28
N HIS A 68 22.74 20.09 -12.96
CA HIS A 68 21.83 19.05 -13.39
C HIS A 68 20.38 19.29 -12.94
N LEU A 69 20.18 19.63 -11.66
CA LEU A 69 18.84 19.88 -11.13
C LEU A 69 18.23 21.15 -11.75
N HIS A 70 19.02 22.21 -11.89
CA HIS A 70 18.56 23.46 -12.52
C HIS A 70 18.19 23.27 -13.99
N GLN A 71 18.98 22.51 -14.76
CA GLN A 71 18.65 22.14 -16.14
C GLN A 71 17.35 21.33 -16.21
N TYR A 72 17.17 20.37 -15.30
CA TYR A 72 15.94 19.57 -15.24
C TYR A 72 14.70 20.44 -14.98
N VAL A 73 14.79 21.36 -14.02
CA VAL A 73 13.71 22.28 -13.65
C VAL A 73 13.39 23.26 -14.78
N ALA A 74 14.41 23.76 -15.47
CA ALA A 74 14.22 24.63 -16.63
C ALA A 74 13.51 23.90 -17.79
N ALA A 75 13.83 22.63 -18.02
CA ALA A 75 13.20 21.80 -19.05
C ALA A 75 11.80 21.29 -18.64
N ASN A 76 11.55 21.15 -17.33
CA ASN A 76 10.32 20.58 -16.77
C ASN A 76 9.85 21.47 -15.61
N PRO A 77 9.25 22.64 -15.89
CA PRO A 77 8.80 23.55 -14.84
C PRO A 77 7.68 22.91 -13.99
N PRO A 78 7.58 23.22 -12.69
CA PRO A 78 6.45 22.81 -11.86
C PRO A 78 5.19 23.62 -12.25
N GLU A 79 4.03 23.24 -11.70
CA GLU A 79 2.83 24.08 -11.74
C GLU A 79 3.11 25.46 -11.11
N ASP A 80 2.44 26.49 -11.63
CA ASP A 80 2.74 27.89 -11.28
C ASP A 80 2.52 28.19 -9.79
N ASP A 81 1.54 27.55 -9.17
CA ASP A 81 1.23 27.66 -7.74
C ASP A 81 2.31 27.04 -6.84
N TYR A 82 3.07 26.08 -7.37
CA TYR A 82 4.10 25.36 -6.62
C TYR A 82 5.52 25.91 -6.85
N LYS A 83 5.72 26.68 -7.93
CA LYS A 83 7.02 27.24 -8.33
C LYS A 83 7.79 27.98 -7.23
N PRO A 84 7.18 28.82 -6.37
CA PRO A 84 7.91 29.51 -5.30
C PRO A 84 8.50 28.56 -4.24
N TRP A 85 7.79 27.47 -3.94
CA TRP A 85 8.21 26.48 -2.94
C TRP A 85 9.37 25.64 -3.45
N GLU A 86 9.28 25.20 -4.71
CA GLU A 86 10.36 24.49 -5.39
C GLU A 86 11.62 25.36 -5.47
N GLN A 87 11.50 26.64 -5.86
CA GLN A 87 12.65 27.55 -5.91
C GLN A 87 13.32 27.71 -4.55
N SER A 88 12.53 27.85 -3.47
CA SER A 88 13.08 27.92 -2.11
C SER A 88 13.76 26.61 -1.69
N TRP A 89 13.20 25.46 -2.09
CA TRP A 89 13.82 24.16 -1.80
C TRP A 89 15.17 24.00 -2.50
N ILE A 90 15.25 24.37 -3.78
CA ILE A 90 16.49 24.31 -4.59
C ILE A 90 17.54 25.32 -4.11
N ALA A 91 17.12 26.46 -3.58
CA ALA A 91 18.00 27.49 -3.03
C ALA A 91 18.70 27.10 -1.71
N ASP A 92 18.35 25.96 -1.11
CA ASP A 92 18.99 25.45 0.10
C ASP A 92 20.44 24.99 -0.17
N ASP A 93 21.40 25.73 0.37
CA ASP A 93 22.83 25.43 0.23
C ASP A 93 23.21 24.03 0.74
N ASP A 94 22.51 23.50 1.72
CA ASP A 94 22.79 22.17 2.27
C ASP A 94 22.07 21.05 1.51
N LEU A 95 21.15 21.37 0.60
CA LEU A 95 20.43 20.36 -0.19
C LEU A 95 21.40 19.45 -0.93
N TYR A 96 22.26 20.02 -1.76
CA TYR A 96 23.17 19.24 -2.60
C TYR A 96 24.16 18.43 -1.77
N ARG A 97 24.60 18.98 -0.63
CA ARG A 97 25.47 18.29 0.32
C ARG A 97 24.79 17.05 0.89
N ARG A 98 23.52 17.15 1.32
CA ARG A 98 22.75 16.02 1.84
C ARG A 98 22.63 14.89 0.81
N TYR A 99 22.26 15.22 -0.43
CA TYR A 99 22.09 14.22 -1.48
C TYR A 99 23.41 13.58 -1.92
N LEU A 100 24.51 14.34 -1.97
CA LEU A 100 25.83 13.79 -2.27
C LEU A 100 26.35 12.89 -1.13
N ARG A 101 26.13 13.26 0.14
CA ARG A 101 26.44 12.40 1.29
C ARG A 101 25.63 11.11 1.28
N ALA A 102 24.33 11.20 1.05
CA ALA A 102 23.44 10.04 0.98
C ALA A 102 23.83 9.07 -0.15
N ALA A 103 24.32 9.61 -1.27
CA ALA A 103 24.86 8.85 -2.38
C ALA A 103 26.31 8.39 -2.18
N LYS A 104 26.91 8.62 -1.00
CA LYS A 104 28.31 8.27 -0.68
C LYS A 104 29.32 8.82 -1.70
N GLY A 105 29.06 10.01 -2.25
CA GLY A 105 29.92 10.66 -3.25
C GLY A 105 29.72 10.19 -4.69
N ASP A 106 28.79 9.27 -4.96
CA ASP A 106 28.38 8.89 -6.31
C ASP A 106 27.46 9.96 -6.91
N LEU A 107 27.96 10.67 -7.93
CA LEU A 107 27.25 11.77 -8.56
C LEU A 107 26.00 11.32 -9.31
N ASN A 108 26.03 10.17 -9.99
CA ASN A 108 24.88 9.68 -10.76
C ASN A 108 23.76 9.23 -9.83
N ASN A 109 24.11 8.53 -8.75
CA ASN A 109 23.15 8.17 -7.71
C ASN A 109 22.56 9.43 -7.04
N ALA A 110 23.38 10.44 -6.75
CA ALA A 110 22.92 11.72 -6.20
C ALA A 110 21.93 12.42 -7.14
N LYS A 111 22.23 12.47 -8.45
CA LYS A 111 21.35 13.05 -9.50
C LYS A 111 19.99 12.36 -9.54
N GLN A 112 19.96 11.02 -9.50
CA GLN A 112 18.70 10.27 -9.49
C GLN A 112 17.89 10.50 -8.23
N ARG A 113 18.53 10.48 -7.05
CA ARG A 113 17.86 10.70 -5.76
C ARG A 113 17.26 12.10 -5.65
N ILE A 114 18.03 13.15 -5.98
CA ILE A 114 17.56 14.54 -5.84
C ILE A 114 16.42 14.84 -6.80
N LYS A 115 16.48 14.31 -8.03
CA LYS A 115 15.41 14.39 -9.01
C LYS A 115 14.15 13.67 -8.52
N GLY A 116 14.28 12.42 -8.04
CA GLY A 116 13.15 11.66 -7.53
C GLY A 116 12.44 12.34 -6.36
N THR A 117 13.19 13.03 -5.49
CA THR A 117 12.58 13.84 -4.44
C THR A 117 11.91 15.10 -4.96
N LEU A 118 12.49 15.78 -5.96
CA LEU A 118 11.83 16.92 -6.59
C LEU A 118 10.46 16.53 -7.16
N GLU A 119 10.40 15.43 -7.91
CA GLU A 119 9.15 14.91 -8.49
C GLU A 119 8.15 14.49 -7.41
N TRP A 120 8.61 13.80 -6.37
CA TRP A 120 7.77 13.48 -5.22
C TRP A 120 7.23 14.73 -4.53
N ARG A 121 8.05 15.76 -4.30
CA ARG A 121 7.62 17.03 -3.68
C ARG A 121 6.56 17.75 -4.51
N ARG A 122 6.70 17.76 -5.85
CA ARG A 122 5.66 18.30 -6.76
C ARG A 122 4.30 17.59 -6.59
N SER A 123 4.33 16.26 -6.45
CA SER A 123 3.11 15.46 -6.29
C SER A 123 2.52 15.52 -4.87
N PHE A 124 3.37 15.50 -3.84
CA PHE A 124 2.97 15.38 -2.44
C PHE A 124 2.73 16.76 -1.78
N ARG A 125 3.41 17.80 -2.28
CA ARG A 125 3.33 19.20 -1.86
C ARG A 125 3.51 19.42 -0.34
N PRO A 126 4.62 18.93 0.25
CA PRO A 126 4.80 18.91 1.71
C PRO A 126 4.86 20.30 2.37
N GLU A 127 5.31 21.32 1.65
CA GLU A 127 5.44 22.70 2.14
C GLU A 127 4.09 23.37 2.40
N ILE A 128 3.06 22.99 1.64
CA ILE A 128 1.74 23.63 1.60
C ILE A 128 0.61 22.73 2.07
N ILE A 129 0.91 21.76 2.95
CA ILE A 129 -0.13 20.95 3.60
C ILE A 129 -0.96 21.88 4.50
N PRO A 130 -2.28 22.05 4.24
CA PRO A 130 -3.14 22.90 5.05
C PRO A 130 -3.20 22.41 6.51
N PRO A 131 -3.01 23.27 7.52
CA PRO A 131 -3.10 22.86 8.92
C PRO A 131 -4.44 22.19 9.26
N GLY A 132 -5.55 22.70 8.71
CA GLY A 132 -6.89 22.14 8.94
C GLY A 132 -7.06 20.70 8.45
N ASP A 133 -6.32 20.28 7.42
CA ASP A 133 -6.40 18.92 6.88
C ASP A 133 -5.85 17.87 7.86
N VAL A 134 -4.93 18.27 8.74
CA VAL A 134 -4.15 17.35 9.58
C VAL A 134 -4.29 17.63 11.07
N SER A 135 -4.93 18.72 11.48
CA SER A 135 -5.02 19.15 12.88
C SER A 135 -5.67 18.10 13.79
N VAL A 136 -6.68 17.37 13.29
CA VAL A 136 -7.34 16.27 14.02
C VAL A 136 -6.36 15.17 14.45
N GLU A 137 -5.29 14.95 13.68
CA GLU A 137 -4.26 13.96 14.00
C GLU A 137 -3.40 14.41 15.21
N GLY A 138 -3.35 15.71 15.49
CA GLY A 138 -2.53 16.29 16.56
C GLY A 138 -3.22 16.46 17.91
N GLU A 139 -4.53 16.23 18.01
CA GLU A 139 -5.36 16.56 19.18
C GLU A 139 -4.90 15.92 20.49
N THR A 140 -4.25 14.76 20.41
CA THR A 140 -3.76 14.02 21.59
C THR A 140 -2.27 14.23 21.86
N GLY A 141 -1.58 15.02 21.05
CA GLY A 141 -0.14 15.21 21.16
C GLY A 141 0.64 13.93 20.85
N LYS A 142 0.18 13.16 19.86
CA LYS A 142 0.92 11.98 19.37
C LYS A 142 2.21 12.37 18.66
N HIS A 143 2.25 13.54 18.02
CA HIS A 143 3.49 14.21 17.64
C HIS A 143 3.59 15.53 18.41
N VAL A 144 4.71 15.75 19.08
CA VAL A 144 4.99 17.03 19.77
C VAL A 144 6.36 17.50 19.34
N LEU A 145 6.41 18.69 18.75
CA LEU A 145 7.65 19.37 18.40
C LEU A 145 7.92 20.41 19.49
N SER A 146 8.89 20.15 20.34
CA SER A 146 9.29 21.06 21.41
C SER A 146 10.72 20.79 21.82
N GLY A 147 11.50 21.85 21.94
CA GLY A 147 12.85 21.84 22.44
C GLY A 147 13.91 21.36 21.45
N PHE A 148 15.17 21.40 21.91
CA PHE A 148 16.35 21.21 21.08
C PHE A 148 17.41 20.34 21.76
N ASP A 149 18.12 19.51 20.99
CA ASP A 149 19.28 18.77 21.48
C ASP A 149 20.51 19.68 21.67
N LYS A 150 21.58 19.16 22.29
CA LYS A 150 22.82 19.93 22.55
C LYS A 150 23.53 20.42 21.29
N GLU A 151 23.22 19.83 20.13
CA GLU A 151 23.72 20.25 18.81
C GLU A 151 22.76 21.22 18.11
N GLY A 152 21.70 21.66 18.79
CA GLY A 152 20.71 22.60 18.25
C GLY A 152 19.68 21.96 17.31
N ARG A 153 19.55 20.63 17.29
CA ARG A 153 18.52 19.95 16.49
C ARG A 153 17.16 20.07 17.16
N PRO A 154 16.09 20.46 16.44
CA PRO A 154 14.75 20.43 16.99
C PRO A 154 14.36 18.99 17.36
N VAL A 155 13.69 18.83 18.50
CA VAL A 155 13.28 17.54 19.04
C VAL A 155 11.81 17.26 18.68
N LEU A 156 11.60 16.23 17.88
CA LEU A 156 10.28 15.71 17.54
C LEU A 156 9.97 14.48 18.38
N TYR A 157 9.02 14.59 19.30
CA TYR A 157 8.49 13.48 20.07
C TYR A 157 7.40 12.76 19.28
N LEU A 158 7.57 11.46 19.07
CA LEU A 158 6.56 10.56 18.50
C LEU A 158 6.07 9.64 19.62
N ARG A 159 4.78 9.70 19.94
CA ARG A 159 4.16 8.97 21.06
C ARG A 159 3.05 8.05 20.52
N PRO A 160 3.37 6.85 19.98
CA PRO A 160 2.38 5.93 19.43
C PRO A 160 1.25 5.57 20.41
N GLY A 161 1.52 5.56 21.73
CA GLY A 161 0.50 5.32 22.76
C GLY A 161 -0.59 6.39 22.87
N ARG A 162 -0.46 7.50 22.13
CA ARG A 162 -1.47 8.57 22.06
C ARG A 162 -2.21 8.58 20.72
N GLU A 163 -2.15 7.49 19.94
CA GLU A 163 -2.90 7.37 18.70
C GLU A 163 -4.40 7.60 18.94
N ASN A 164 -4.99 8.48 18.15
CA ASN A 164 -6.34 9.01 18.35
C ASN A 164 -7.24 8.85 17.13
N THR A 165 -6.68 8.34 16.03
CA THR A 165 -7.36 8.20 14.75
C THR A 165 -7.20 6.80 14.18
N THR A 166 -8.11 6.44 13.28
CA THR A 166 -7.98 5.19 12.52
C THR A 166 -6.91 5.33 11.43
N PRO A 167 -6.16 4.25 11.10
CA PRO A 167 -5.12 4.28 10.08
C PRO A 167 -5.61 4.84 8.75
N SER A 168 -4.93 5.87 8.25
CA SER A 168 -5.29 6.56 7.02
C SER A 168 -4.10 7.29 6.38
N GLN A 169 -4.22 7.67 5.10
CA GLN A 169 -3.22 8.50 4.42
C GLN A 169 -3.01 9.87 5.08
N ARG A 170 -3.99 10.35 5.85
CA ARG A 170 -3.87 11.60 6.63
C ARG A 170 -2.82 11.51 7.72
N GLN A 171 -2.60 10.33 8.32
CA GLN A 171 -1.53 10.12 9.30
C GLN A 171 -0.15 10.32 8.67
N ILE A 172 0.04 9.88 7.41
CA ILE A 172 1.28 10.08 6.66
C ILE A 172 1.47 11.56 6.32
N ARG A 173 0.40 12.24 5.85
CA ARG A 173 0.41 13.70 5.67
C ARG A 173 0.75 14.44 6.97
N TYR A 174 0.25 14.01 8.12
CA TYR A 174 0.54 14.63 9.41
C TYR A 174 1.98 14.39 9.89
N LEU A 175 2.55 13.21 9.66
CA LEU A 175 3.96 12.95 9.92
C LEU A 175 4.85 13.86 9.06
N VAL A 176 4.56 13.93 7.75
CA VAL A 176 5.31 14.82 6.84
C VAL A 176 5.14 16.29 7.24
N TRP A 177 3.92 16.70 7.61
CA TRP A 177 3.66 18.04 8.14
C TRP A 177 4.55 18.32 9.36
N SER A 178 4.63 17.39 10.31
CA SER A 178 5.45 17.51 11.53
C SER A 178 6.96 17.59 11.21
N LEU A 179 7.43 16.83 10.21
CA LEU A 179 8.82 16.88 9.74
C LEU A 179 9.15 18.23 9.08
N GLU A 180 8.26 18.78 8.25
CA GLU A 180 8.47 20.09 7.65
C GLU A 180 8.45 21.20 8.71
N ARG A 181 7.62 21.10 9.75
CA ARG A 181 7.67 22.04 10.90
C ARG A 181 8.99 21.94 11.65
N ALA A 182 9.50 20.73 11.85
CA ALA A 182 10.82 20.54 12.45
C ALA A 182 11.93 21.15 11.58
N VAL A 183 11.81 21.08 10.24
CA VAL A 183 12.72 21.77 9.33
C VAL A 183 12.59 23.29 9.45
N ASP A 184 11.37 23.83 9.55
CA ASP A 184 11.13 25.27 9.74
C ASP A 184 11.75 25.80 11.05
N MET A 185 11.86 24.96 12.07
CA MET A 185 12.43 25.31 13.39
C MET A 185 13.96 25.19 13.46
N MET A 186 14.64 24.74 12.40
CA MET A 186 16.10 24.55 12.43
C MET A 186 16.84 25.90 12.54
N PRO A 187 17.73 26.08 13.53
CA PRO A 187 18.60 27.25 13.57
C PRO A 187 19.67 27.18 12.46
N PRO A 188 20.29 28.33 12.10
CA PRO A 188 21.37 28.35 11.11
C PRO A 188 22.49 27.35 11.43
N GLY A 189 22.90 26.58 10.43
CA GLY A 189 23.95 25.56 10.57
C GLY A 189 23.46 24.17 11.00
N VAL A 190 22.18 24.01 11.30
CA VAL A 190 21.56 22.71 11.60
C VAL A 190 20.75 22.22 10.41
N ASP A 191 21.00 20.99 9.97
CA ASP A 191 20.29 20.37 8.83
C ASP A 191 19.53 19.08 9.19
N ASN A 192 19.54 18.66 10.46
CA ASN A 192 18.91 17.41 10.92
C ASN A 192 18.03 17.58 12.18
N ILE A 193 17.15 16.61 12.37
CA ILE A 193 16.15 16.52 13.45
C ILE A 193 16.60 15.46 14.46
N ALA A 194 16.30 15.67 15.74
CA ALA A 194 16.35 14.65 16.78
C ALA A 194 14.94 14.08 16.99
N ILE A 195 14.77 12.77 16.85
CA ILE A 195 13.47 12.10 17.02
C ILE A 195 13.48 11.30 18.32
N VAL A 196 12.47 11.48 19.17
CA VAL A 196 12.28 10.68 20.39
C VAL A 196 10.99 9.89 20.23
N ILE A 197 11.10 8.57 20.16
CA ILE A 197 9.97 7.66 20.03
C ILE A 197 9.66 7.07 21.42
N ASP A 198 8.53 7.45 21.98
CA ASP A 198 8.09 7.01 23.30
C ASP A 198 6.91 6.02 23.19
N TYR A 199 7.16 4.75 23.50
CA TYR A 199 6.15 3.69 23.47
C TYR A 199 5.33 3.56 24.76
N LYS A 200 5.45 4.50 25.70
CA LYS A 200 4.60 4.52 26.91
C LYS A 200 3.11 4.53 26.51
N GLY A 201 2.36 3.55 27.01
CA GLY A 201 0.93 3.39 26.70
C GLY A 201 0.63 2.82 25.30
N ALA A 202 1.64 2.47 24.50
CA ALA A 202 1.43 1.87 23.19
C ALA A 202 0.87 0.44 23.29
N THR A 203 -0.09 0.13 22.41
CA THR A 203 -0.71 -1.19 22.26
C THR A 203 -0.46 -1.73 20.85
N THR A 204 -0.84 -2.98 20.58
CA THR A 204 -0.79 -3.54 19.22
C THR A 204 -1.73 -2.83 18.24
N GLN A 205 -2.81 -2.22 18.73
CA GLN A 205 -3.78 -1.47 17.92
C GLN A 205 -3.32 -0.03 17.61
N SER A 206 -2.49 0.56 18.47
CA SER A 206 -1.95 1.91 18.26
C SER A 206 -0.69 1.93 17.38
N ASN A 207 -0.22 0.78 16.91
CA ASN A 207 0.91 0.69 16.00
C ASN A 207 0.45 0.82 14.54
N PRO A 208 1.22 1.52 13.69
CA PRO A 208 0.92 1.60 12.27
C PRO A 208 0.97 0.21 11.63
N SER A 209 0.12 0.00 10.62
CA SER A 209 0.15 -1.22 9.81
C SER A 209 1.52 -1.40 9.14
N LEU A 210 1.91 -2.63 8.78
CA LEU A 210 3.18 -2.89 8.10
C LEU A 210 3.29 -2.15 6.76
N ALA A 211 2.17 -1.94 6.05
CA ALA A 211 2.13 -1.16 4.82
C ALA A 211 2.42 0.33 5.08
N THR A 212 1.75 0.93 6.07
CA THR A 212 2.00 2.30 6.51
C THR A 212 3.45 2.48 6.99
N ALA A 213 3.98 1.51 7.74
CA ALA A 213 5.36 1.54 8.21
C ALA A 213 6.37 1.49 7.04
N ARG A 214 6.11 0.69 6.00
CA ARG A 214 6.93 0.66 4.78
C ARG A 214 6.86 1.96 4.00
N GLU A 215 5.69 2.56 3.88
CA GLU A 215 5.50 3.84 3.19
C GLU A 215 6.22 4.97 3.92
N VAL A 216 6.09 5.05 5.24
CA VAL A 216 6.84 6.00 6.08
C VAL A 216 8.34 5.77 5.96
N ALA A 217 8.80 4.52 6.01
CA ALA A 217 10.21 4.20 5.81
C ALA A 217 10.70 4.65 4.42
N ASN A 218 9.92 4.43 3.38
CA ASN A 218 10.23 4.86 2.02
C ASN A 218 10.37 6.39 1.92
N ILE A 219 9.44 7.15 2.52
CA ILE A 219 9.49 8.62 2.56
C ILE A 219 10.76 9.11 3.27
N LEU A 220 11.05 8.55 4.45
CA LEU A 220 12.22 8.94 5.23
C LEU A 220 13.53 8.60 4.51
N GLN A 221 13.61 7.42 3.88
CA GLN A 221 14.82 6.93 3.21
C GLN A 221 15.10 7.61 1.86
N ASN A 222 14.06 7.98 1.12
CA ASN A 222 14.23 8.50 -0.23
C ASN A 222 14.08 10.03 -0.31
N HIS A 223 13.24 10.64 0.53
CA HIS A 223 12.87 12.06 0.40
C HIS A 223 13.38 12.94 1.53
N TYR A 224 13.55 12.39 2.74
CA TYR A 224 14.16 13.08 3.89
C TYR A 224 15.58 12.57 4.17
N VAL A 225 16.36 12.32 3.11
CA VAL A 225 17.75 11.86 3.21
C VAL A 225 18.58 12.80 4.06
N GLU A 226 19.37 12.23 4.96
CA GLU A 226 20.27 12.98 5.85
C GLU A 226 19.58 14.04 6.75
N ARG A 227 18.23 14.02 6.85
CA ARG A 227 17.45 14.87 7.77
C ARG A 227 17.25 14.23 9.14
N MET A 228 17.34 12.92 9.26
CA MET A 228 17.35 12.25 10.57
C MET A 228 18.78 12.27 11.13
N GLY A 229 18.99 13.03 12.21
CA GLY A 229 20.28 13.14 12.89
C GLY A 229 20.45 12.07 13.96
N ARG A 230 19.49 12.00 14.88
CA ARG A 230 19.45 11.01 15.97
C ARG A 230 18.02 10.52 16.19
N ALA A 231 17.87 9.25 16.52
CA ALA A 231 16.60 8.68 16.93
C ALA A 231 16.76 7.94 18.26
N PHE A 232 15.93 8.27 19.24
CA PHE A 232 15.93 7.64 20.56
C PHE A 232 14.65 6.84 20.71
N VAL A 233 14.75 5.60 21.17
CA VAL A 233 13.58 4.75 21.42
C VAL A 233 13.50 4.44 22.91
N CYS A 234 12.38 4.84 23.52
CA CYS A 234 12.13 4.81 24.96
C CYS A 234 10.88 3.96 25.28
N ASN A 235 10.83 3.42 26.51
CA ASN A 235 9.68 2.72 27.07
C ASN A 235 9.15 1.56 26.21
N VAL A 236 10.04 0.84 25.52
CA VAL A 236 9.67 -0.25 24.60
C VAL A 236 9.07 -1.43 25.39
N PRO A 237 7.81 -1.81 25.17
CA PRO A 237 7.23 -3.03 25.71
C PRO A 237 7.99 -4.26 25.21
N TRP A 238 8.19 -5.25 26.08
CA TRP A 238 8.94 -6.48 25.74
C TRP A 238 8.38 -7.23 24.51
N ILE A 239 7.08 -7.07 24.22
CA ILE A 239 6.39 -7.67 23.06
C ILE A 239 6.63 -6.90 21.74
N LEU A 240 7.09 -5.64 21.79
CA LEU A 240 7.35 -4.80 20.60
C LEU A 240 8.78 -4.89 20.06
N ASN A 241 9.67 -5.66 20.70
CA ASN A 241 10.94 -6.05 20.09
C ASN A 241 10.74 -6.73 18.72
N ALA A 242 9.60 -7.39 18.49
CA ALA A 242 9.25 -8.01 17.21
C ALA A 242 9.02 -6.97 16.09
N PHE A 243 8.41 -5.81 16.39
CA PHE A 243 8.15 -4.75 15.40
C PHE A 243 9.46 -4.12 14.91
N PHE A 244 10.38 -3.81 15.83
CA PHE A 244 11.69 -3.27 15.43
C PHE A 244 12.55 -4.32 14.71
N THR A 245 12.51 -5.58 15.15
CA THR A 245 13.18 -6.70 14.46
C THR A 245 12.67 -6.89 13.03
N ALA A 246 11.39 -6.57 12.76
CA ALA A 246 10.79 -6.63 11.44
C ALA A 246 11.21 -5.47 10.51
N ILE A 247 11.44 -4.25 11.04
CA ILE A 247 11.85 -3.10 10.21
C ILE A 247 13.38 -2.97 10.07
N THR A 248 14.15 -3.53 11.01
CA THR A 248 15.62 -3.48 11.03
C THR A 248 16.28 -3.99 9.74
N PRO A 249 15.82 -5.05 9.05
CA PRO A 249 16.41 -5.49 7.78
C PRO A 249 16.33 -4.43 6.68
N PHE A 250 15.37 -3.52 6.77
CA PHE A 250 15.10 -2.49 5.75
C PHE A 250 15.79 -1.15 6.04
N LEU A 251 16.40 -0.99 7.22
CA LEU A 251 17.19 0.20 7.56
C LEU A 251 18.63 0.01 7.06
N ASP A 252 19.15 0.98 6.32
CA ASP A 252 20.55 0.98 5.91
C ASP A 252 21.47 1.09 7.17
N PRO A 253 22.73 0.64 7.07
CA PRO A 253 23.65 0.64 8.22
C PRO A 253 23.84 2.01 8.88
N ILE A 254 23.84 3.11 8.11
CA ILE A 254 24.03 4.47 8.63
C ILE A 254 22.80 4.89 9.46
N THR A 255 21.60 4.52 9.00
CA THR A 255 20.36 4.75 9.72
C THR A 255 20.26 3.92 11.01
N LYS A 256 20.78 2.68 11.00
CA LYS A 256 20.87 1.85 12.22
C LYS A 256 21.77 2.47 13.29
N ASP A 257 22.92 3.00 12.90
CA ASP A 257 23.89 3.60 13.83
C ASP A 257 23.37 4.89 14.50
N LYS A 258 22.37 5.54 13.90
CA LYS A 258 21.72 6.75 14.43
C LYS A 258 20.63 6.45 15.49
N ILE A 259 20.20 5.18 15.63
CA ILE A 259 19.13 4.77 16.56
C ILE A 259 19.74 4.29 17.88
N ARG A 260 19.26 4.82 19.01
CA ARG A 260 19.65 4.38 20.36
C ARG A 260 18.45 3.93 21.19
N PHE A 261 18.57 2.76 21.80
CA PHE A 261 17.54 2.19 22.67
C PHE A 261 17.86 2.46 24.14
N ASN A 262 16.85 2.91 24.89
CA ASN A 262 16.95 3.15 26.34
C ASN A 262 18.17 4.00 26.74
N ALA A 263 18.57 4.94 25.88
CA ALA A 263 19.65 5.88 26.18
C ALA A 263 19.20 6.88 27.24
N ASP A 264 20.14 7.37 28.05
CA ASP A 264 19.88 8.52 28.92
C ASP A 264 19.79 9.78 28.06
N LEU A 265 18.57 10.27 27.84
CA LEU A 265 18.31 11.42 26.97
C LEU A 265 19.05 12.69 27.43
N LYS A 266 19.40 12.83 28.72
CA LYS A 266 20.14 13.99 29.26
C LYS A 266 21.57 14.10 28.73
N GLU A 267 22.12 13.00 28.23
CA GLU A 267 23.42 13.03 27.56
C GLU A 267 23.34 13.84 26.25
N PHE A 268 22.16 13.89 25.62
CA PHE A 268 21.96 14.45 24.28
C PHE A 268 21.09 15.71 24.27
N ILE A 269 20.12 15.81 25.19
CA ILE A 269 19.17 16.91 25.28
C ILE A 269 19.44 17.66 26.61
N PRO A 270 19.61 18.99 26.60
CA PRO A 270 19.72 19.76 27.84
C PRO A 270 18.51 19.52 28.75
N VAL A 271 18.72 19.44 30.07
CA VAL A 271 17.66 19.03 31.01
C VAL A 271 16.47 20.01 31.03
N GLU A 272 16.74 21.28 30.77
CA GLU A 272 15.75 22.36 30.63
C GLU A 272 14.97 22.31 29.31
N GLN A 273 15.45 21.55 28.32
CA GLN A 273 14.81 21.29 27.03
C GLN A 273 14.16 19.89 26.98
N LEU A 274 14.34 19.08 28.02
CA LEU A 274 13.83 17.71 28.11
C LEU A 274 12.63 17.65 29.06
N ASP A 275 11.52 17.14 28.55
CA ASP A 275 10.27 16.94 29.29
C ASP A 275 10.51 16.11 30.57
N VAL A 276 9.91 16.52 31.70
CA VAL A 276 9.97 15.85 33.01
C VAL A 276 9.45 14.42 32.98
N GLU A 277 8.65 14.04 31.98
CA GLU A 277 8.23 12.65 31.77
C GLU A 277 9.42 11.71 31.48
N PHE A 278 10.56 12.26 31.03
CA PHE A 278 11.80 11.51 30.81
C PHE A 278 12.76 11.72 31.98
N SER A 279 13.51 10.67 32.33
CA SER A 279 14.37 10.64 33.52
C SER A 279 15.31 11.85 33.61
N GLY A 280 15.05 12.72 34.60
CA GLY A 280 15.83 13.91 34.93
C GLY A 280 15.69 15.10 33.96
N GLY A 281 14.65 15.09 33.11
CA GLY A 281 14.15 16.31 32.48
C GLY A 281 13.62 17.31 33.51
N ARG A 282 13.63 18.60 33.15
CA ARG A 282 13.16 19.72 33.97
C ARG A 282 12.07 20.55 33.29
N TYR A 283 11.78 20.28 32.02
CA TYR A 283 10.69 20.95 31.29
C TYR A 283 9.35 20.33 31.67
N ASN A 284 8.60 20.97 32.57
CA ASN A 284 7.33 20.45 33.08
C ASN A 284 6.18 20.78 32.13
N TYR A 285 6.20 20.17 30.95
CA TYR A 285 5.25 20.45 29.88
C TYR A 285 3.92 19.72 30.09
N ASP A 286 2.83 20.45 29.97
CA ASP A 286 1.48 19.89 29.96
C ASP A 286 0.86 20.18 28.59
N PHE A 287 0.54 19.13 27.83
CA PHE A 287 0.09 19.28 26.45
C PHE A 287 -1.33 19.86 26.40
N ASP A 288 -1.48 21.05 25.84
CA ASP A 288 -2.75 21.64 25.42
C ASP A 288 -2.77 21.80 23.90
N PHE A 289 -3.69 21.13 23.22
CA PHE A 289 -3.71 21.08 21.76
C PHE A 289 -3.83 22.47 21.13
N LYS A 290 -4.71 23.33 21.64
CA LYS A 290 -4.97 24.63 21.02
C LYS A 290 -3.76 25.56 21.15
N THR A 291 -3.16 25.61 22.33
CA THR A 291 -1.94 26.38 22.59
C THR A 291 -0.79 25.83 21.76
N TYR A 292 -0.62 24.51 21.72
CA TYR A 292 0.42 23.86 20.94
C TYR A 292 0.29 24.18 19.45
N TRP A 293 -0.89 23.89 18.89
CA TRP A 293 -1.17 24.00 17.47
C TRP A 293 -0.98 25.43 16.97
N ASN A 294 -1.57 26.40 17.67
CA ASN A 294 -1.45 27.81 17.31
C ASN A 294 0.00 28.28 17.40
N THR A 295 0.73 27.92 18.45
CA THR A 295 2.14 28.33 18.61
C THR A 295 3.01 27.79 17.47
N ILE A 296 2.84 26.53 17.05
CA ILE A 296 3.60 25.96 15.92
C ILE A 296 3.21 26.62 14.59
N VAL A 297 1.92 26.80 14.33
CA VAL A 297 1.41 27.44 13.10
C VAL A 297 1.91 28.89 13.00
N ASP A 298 1.83 29.65 14.10
CA ASP A 298 2.27 31.05 14.16
C ASP A 298 3.79 31.16 14.04
N PHE A 299 4.55 30.35 14.79
CA PHE A 299 6.02 30.36 14.73
C PHE A 299 6.55 30.01 13.34
N CYS A 300 5.91 29.04 12.68
CA CYS A 300 6.27 28.62 11.33
C CYS A 300 5.65 29.53 10.24
N GLY A 301 4.79 30.49 10.61
CA GLY A 301 4.14 31.41 9.69
C GLY A 301 3.25 30.73 8.64
N ILE A 302 2.39 29.80 9.03
CA ILE A 302 1.56 29.00 8.12
C ILE A 302 0.13 29.57 8.05
N ALA A 303 -0.34 29.83 6.83
CA ALA A 303 -1.70 30.24 6.56
C ALA A 303 -2.68 29.04 6.59
N GLN A 304 -3.99 29.32 6.64
CA GLN A 304 -5.01 28.26 6.71
C GLN A 304 -5.00 27.33 5.49
N ASP A 305 -4.63 27.83 4.32
CA ASP A 305 -4.50 27.07 3.08
C ASP A 305 -3.16 26.32 2.96
N GLY A 306 -2.30 26.40 3.98
CA GLY A 306 -0.97 25.78 3.99
C GLY A 306 0.15 26.65 3.42
N THR A 307 -0.17 27.78 2.77
CA THR A 307 0.86 28.72 2.29
C THR A 307 1.52 29.46 3.47
N ARG A 308 2.47 30.38 3.20
CA ARG A 308 3.16 31.13 4.26
C ARG A 308 2.66 32.56 4.35
N THR A 309 2.46 33.04 5.57
CA THR A 309 1.94 34.38 5.86
C THR A 309 2.96 35.49 5.69
N HIS A 310 4.26 35.15 5.56
CA HIS A 310 5.33 36.10 5.27
C HIS A 310 6.06 35.76 3.95
N PRO A 311 6.26 36.73 3.02
CA PRO A 311 6.94 36.50 1.74
C PRO A 311 8.42 36.10 1.84
N SER A 312 9.02 36.15 3.04
CA SER A 312 10.44 35.83 3.26
C SER A 312 10.72 34.33 3.31
N TYR A 313 9.98 33.51 2.56
CA TYR A 313 10.34 32.10 2.31
C TYR A 313 11.58 31.97 1.38
N ALA A 314 12.22 33.08 1.03
CA ALA A 314 13.63 33.07 0.64
C ALA A 314 14.44 32.62 1.86
N ARG A 315 14.88 31.36 1.87
CA ARG A 315 15.93 30.90 2.80
C ARG A 315 17.09 31.88 2.67
N SER A 316 17.24 32.78 3.63
CA SER A 316 18.32 33.75 3.60
C SER A 316 19.63 32.96 3.68
N GLY A 317 20.38 33.02 2.59
CA GLY A 317 21.79 32.67 2.61
C GLY A 317 22.47 33.39 3.77
N SER A 318 23.45 32.72 4.36
CA SER A 318 24.34 33.22 5.41
C SER A 318 24.58 34.73 5.33
N GLY A 319 23.95 35.49 6.22
CA GLY A 319 24.13 36.93 6.33
C GLY A 319 23.23 37.50 7.41
N ALA A 320 23.82 37.80 8.58
CA ALA A 320 23.14 38.47 9.69
C ALA A 320 22.60 39.85 9.26
N PRO A 321 21.62 40.38 10.02
CA PRO A 321 21.88 41.70 10.58
C PRO A 321 21.60 41.71 12.09
N ASN A 322 22.56 42.27 12.83
CA ASN A 322 22.36 42.76 14.18
C ASN A 322 21.16 43.72 14.20
N GLN A 323 20.20 43.51 15.09
CA GLN A 323 19.29 44.55 15.53
C GLN A 323 19.81 45.13 16.85
N GLU A 324 20.34 46.36 16.78
CA GLU A 324 20.32 47.28 17.91
C GLU A 324 18.94 47.93 18.02
N GLY A 325 18.57 48.30 19.24
CA GLY A 325 17.23 48.73 19.67
C GLY A 325 16.77 50.12 19.19
N PRO A 326 15.65 50.62 19.76
CA PRO A 326 14.60 51.32 19.02
C PRO A 326 14.79 52.83 18.96
N SER A 327 14.31 53.44 17.87
CA SER A 327 14.11 54.90 17.78
C SER A 327 12.89 55.22 16.91
N SER A 328 12.02 56.04 17.49
CA SER A 328 10.79 56.62 16.97
C SER A 328 10.95 57.41 15.67
N THR A 329 9.96 57.36 14.78
CA THR A 329 9.09 58.51 14.38
C THR A 329 8.23 58.16 13.16
N ALA A 330 7.02 58.73 13.13
CA ALA A 330 6.01 58.57 12.10
C ALA A 330 6.25 59.48 10.88
N ALA A 331 5.86 59.04 9.66
CA ALA A 331 5.18 59.88 8.66
C ALA A 331 4.85 59.14 7.33
N LYS A 332 3.55 59.19 6.97
CA LYS A 332 2.91 59.52 5.67
C LYS A 332 3.33 58.89 4.33
N SER A 333 2.32 58.23 3.73
CA SER A 333 1.81 58.26 2.34
C SER A 333 2.64 58.85 1.19
N THR A 334 2.67 58.17 0.03
CA THR A 334 2.28 58.70 -1.30
C THR A 334 2.23 57.60 -2.38
N ASP A 335 1.30 57.78 -3.32
CA ASP A 335 0.97 56.96 -4.50
C ASP A 335 2.10 56.82 -5.55
N ALA A 336 2.01 55.77 -6.40
CA ALA A 336 2.13 55.89 -7.86
C ALA A 336 1.73 54.60 -8.63
N SER A 337 0.81 54.77 -9.59
CA SER A 337 0.54 53.98 -10.82
C SER A 337 1.82 53.57 -11.58
N GLY A 338 1.96 52.51 -12.38
CA GLY A 338 1.05 51.77 -13.26
C GLY A 338 1.67 51.75 -14.69
N VAL A 339 1.92 50.58 -15.31
CA VAL A 339 2.18 50.42 -16.76
C VAL A 339 1.79 49.00 -17.21
N ALA A 340 1.01 48.90 -18.31
CA ALA A 340 0.69 47.68 -19.05
C ALA A 340 1.48 47.61 -20.38
N PRO A 341 1.78 46.42 -20.94
CA PRO A 341 2.54 46.29 -22.19
C PRO A 341 1.66 46.20 -23.46
N THR A 342 2.28 46.49 -24.61
CA THR A 342 1.70 46.64 -25.95
C THR A 342 1.72 45.36 -26.82
N PRO A 343 0.98 45.32 -27.95
CA PRO A 343 0.68 44.10 -28.70
C PRO A 343 1.63 43.86 -29.89
N ALA A 344 2.45 42.80 -29.80
CA ALA A 344 3.22 42.28 -30.94
C ALA A 344 3.25 40.73 -31.05
N ASP A 345 2.57 40.00 -30.16
CA ASP A 345 2.64 38.52 -30.13
C ASP A 345 1.43 37.79 -30.75
N MET A 346 0.59 38.48 -31.53
CA MET A 346 -0.66 37.95 -32.09
C MET A 346 -0.56 37.58 -33.59
N ALA A 347 0.37 36.70 -33.96
CA ALA A 347 0.43 36.19 -35.34
C ALA A 347 0.75 34.68 -35.48
N GLY A 348 1.15 33.99 -34.41
CA GLY A 348 1.49 32.55 -34.45
C GLY A 348 0.36 31.59 -34.07
N SER A 349 -0.75 32.08 -33.53
CA SER A 349 -1.78 31.23 -32.89
C SER A 349 -2.88 30.74 -33.84
N GLN A 350 -3.12 31.40 -34.97
CA GLN A 350 -4.24 31.05 -35.85
C GLN A 350 -3.95 29.82 -36.72
N ALA A 351 -2.71 29.66 -37.19
CA ALA A 351 -2.33 28.55 -38.09
C ALA A 351 -2.32 27.17 -37.40
N VAL A 352 -2.13 27.13 -36.08
CA VAL A 352 -2.14 25.89 -35.29
C VAL A 352 -3.58 25.45 -34.97
N GLN A 353 -4.48 26.41 -34.73
CA GLN A 353 -5.88 26.16 -34.46
C GLN A 353 -6.61 25.65 -35.72
N ASP A 354 -6.35 26.26 -36.88
CA ASP A 354 -6.94 25.87 -38.15
C ASP A 354 -6.53 24.44 -38.61
N HIS A 355 -5.38 23.93 -38.13
CA HIS A 355 -4.93 22.56 -38.39
C HIS A 355 -5.60 21.54 -37.43
N ALA A 356 -5.78 21.92 -36.17
CA ALA A 356 -6.48 21.10 -35.17
C ALA A 356 -7.97 20.91 -35.55
N ASP A 357 -8.61 21.97 -36.03
CA ASP A 357 -10.02 21.93 -36.44
C ASP A 357 -10.24 21.09 -37.72
N LYS A 358 -9.23 21.01 -38.59
CA LYS A 358 -9.24 20.12 -39.77
C LYS A 358 -9.12 18.64 -39.41
N LEU A 359 -8.28 18.29 -38.42
CA LEU A 359 -8.12 16.91 -37.94
C LEU A 359 -9.36 16.40 -37.19
N ALA A 360 -10.08 17.30 -36.50
CA ALA A 360 -11.36 16.98 -35.85
C ALA A 360 -12.50 16.74 -36.86
N ALA A 361 -12.44 17.36 -38.05
CA ALA A 361 -13.46 17.21 -39.09
C ALA A 361 -13.27 15.99 -40.01
N GLU A 362 -12.08 15.38 -40.04
CA GLU A 362 -11.76 14.22 -40.89
C GLU A 362 -12.01 12.85 -40.23
N GLN A 363 -12.39 12.79 -38.94
CA GLN A 363 -12.68 11.52 -38.24
C GLN A 363 -14.13 11.03 -38.37
N ASP A 364 -14.98 11.74 -39.11
CA ASP A 364 -16.36 11.34 -39.40
C ASP A 364 -16.48 11.12 -40.91
N VAL A 365 -16.26 9.88 -41.39
CA VAL A 365 -16.77 9.23 -42.63
C VAL A 365 -15.90 8.01 -43.04
N THR A 366 -16.54 6.84 -43.08
CA THR A 366 -16.25 5.57 -43.81
C THR A 366 -15.46 4.40 -43.20
N HIS A 367 -16.08 3.22 -43.39
CA HIS A 367 -15.87 1.86 -42.88
C HIS A 367 -14.79 1.00 -43.58
N GLY A 368 -14.29 -0.03 -42.85
CA GLY A 368 -14.51 -1.43 -43.23
C GLY A 368 -13.29 -2.36 -43.43
N ALA A 369 -12.99 -3.23 -42.45
CA ALA A 369 -12.63 -4.67 -42.64
C ALA A 369 -12.40 -5.37 -41.27
N SER A 370 -12.78 -6.65 -41.19
CA SER A 370 -13.05 -7.47 -40.01
C SER A 370 -11.87 -7.80 -39.08
N ALA A 371 -12.07 -7.70 -37.76
CA ALA A 371 -11.32 -8.45 -36.75
C ALA A 371 -12.23 -8.78 -35.54
N VAL A 372 -12.07 -9.99 -35.02
CA VAL A 372 -12.89 -10.68 -34.02
C VAL A 372 -13.07 -9.88 -32.73
N GLY A 373 -14.32 -9.74 -32.29
CA GLY A 373 -14.75 -8.86 -31.20
C GLY A 373 -14.28 -9.29 -29.81
N ILE A 374 -13.63 -8.35 -29.11
CA ILE A 374 -13.49 -8.36 -27.66
C ILE A 374 -14.64 -7.52 -27.13
N GLY A 375 -15.66 -8.18 -26.60
CA GLY A 375 -16.83 -7.51 -26.01
C GLY A 375 -16.49 -6.91 -24.65
N ALA A 376 -16.11 -5.63 -24.63
CA ALA A 376 -16.12 -4.81 -23.44
C ALA A 376 -17.50 -4.12 -23.31
N ALA A 377 -18.33 -4.59 -22.38
CA ALA A 377 -19.50 -3.84 -21.95
C ALA A 377 -19.03 -2.73 -21.00
N ALA A 378 -18.90 -1.51 -21.54
CA ALA A 378 -18.72 -0.30 -20.77
C ALA A 378 -20.09 0.16 -20.23
N GLY A 379 -20.27 0.07 -18.91
CA GLY A 379 -21.41 0.66 -18.20
C GLY A 379 -21.08 2.09 -17.78
N ALA A 380 -21.92 3.03 -18.21
CA ALA A 380 -21.78 4.48 -18.08
C ALA A 380 -21.64 4.97 -16.62
N ALA A 381 -20.62 5.81 -16.37
CA ALA A 381 -20.56 6.66 -15.19
C ALA A 381 -21.43 7.91 -15.44
N GLY A 382 -22.70 7.84 -15.01
CA GLY A 382 -23.58 9.00 -14.93
C GLY A 382 -23.19 9.88 -13.72
N ALA A 383 -22.96 11.17 -13.98
CA ALA A 383 -22.68 12.18 -12.99
C ALA A 383 -23.79 12.27 -11.93
N ILE A 384 -23.43 12.22 -10.64
CA ILE A 384 -24.33 12.54 -9.54
C ILE A 384 -24.08 13.98 -9.12
N GLY A 385 -25.01 14.86 -9.49
CA GLY A 385 -25.20 16.17 -8.90
C GLY A 385 -25.81 16.05 -7.51
N ILE A 386 -25.27 16.80 -6.56
CA ILE A 386 -25.78 16.90 -5.19
C ILE A 386 -26.95 17.87 -5.18
N ALA A 387 -28.15 17.40 -4.89
CA ALA A 387 -29.26 18.22 -4.42
C ALA A 387 -30.09 17.40 -3.42
N GLY A 388 -30.21 17.92 -2.19
CA GLY A 388 -30.90 17.26 -1.09
C GLY A 388 -32.41 17.43 -1.11
N ALA A 389 -33.09 16.52 -0.41
CA ALA A 389 -34.31 16.75 0.37
C ALA A 389 -34.67 15.43 1.09
N GLY A 390 -34.92 15.49 2.39
CA GLY A 390 -35.34 14.32 3.18
C GLY A 390 -36.82 13.98 3.01
N SER A 391 -37.22 12.79 3.46
CA SER A 391 -38.31 12.59 4.43
C SER A 391 -38.41 11.11 4.82
N ALA A 392 -39.06 10.86 5.96
CA ALA A 392 -39.14 9.60 6.68
C ALA A 392 -40.27 8.66 6.21
N ALA A 393 -40.18 7.42 6.73
CA ALA A 393 -41.26 6.47 7.03
C ALA A 393 -41.94 5.72 5.87
N ALA A 394 -41.94 4.38 5.93
CA ALA A 394 -43.03 3.62 6.57
C ALA A 394 -42.82 2.10 6.41
N ALA A 395 -43.09 1.37 7.49
CA ALA A 395 -43.24 -0.08 7.49
C ALA A 395 -44.54 -0.51 6.81
N ALA A 396 -44.51 -1.63 6.09
CA ALA A 396 -45.70 -2.44 5.82
C ALA A 396 -45.31 -3.90 5.62
N ALA A 397 -45.71 -4.73 6.59
CA ALA A 397 -45.72 -6.19 6.48
C ALA A 397 -46.77 -6.62 5.45
N THR A 398 -46.43 -7.55 4.55
CA THR A 398 -47.42 -8.38 3.85
C THR A 398 -46.91 -9.81 3.64
N THR A 399 -47.69 -10.71 4.23
CA THR A 399 -47.86 -12.17 4.08
C THR A 399 -47.33 -12.88 2.82
N ASN A 400 -46.62 -13.98 3.10
CA ASN A 400 -46.52 -15.27 2.40
C ASN A 400 -47.15 -15.42 1.00
N GLY A 401 -46.27 -15.70 0.04
CA GLY A 401 -46.59 -16.38 -1.20
C GLY A 401 -45.30 -16.57 -2.01
N VAL A 402 -44.88 -17.83 -2.22
CA VAL A 402 -43.80 -18.16 -3.15
C VAL A 402 -44.18 -17.61 -4.54
N LYS A 403 -43.64 -16.43 -4.89
CA LYS A 403 -43.80 -15.85 -6.23
C LYS A 403 -42.80 -16.52 -7.16
N SER A 404 -43.20 -17.65 -7.73
CA SER A 404 -42.62 -18.16 -8.98
C SER A 404 -43.25 -17.37 -10.14
N GLN A 405 -42.61 -16.27 -10.56
CA GLN A 405 -42.75 -15.66 -11.90
C GLN A 405 -41.54 -14.74 -12.18
N GLY A 406 -40.33 -15.30 -12.03
CA GLY A 406 -39.07 -14.69 -12.46
C GLY A 406 -38.18 -15.78 -13.06
N PRO A 407 -37.07 -15.43 -13.73
CA PRO A 407 -36.20 -16.41 -14.39
C PRO A 407 -35.37 -17.27 -13.41
N TYR A 408 -35.60 -17.11 -12.10
CA TYR A 408 -34.97 -17.82 -10.99
C TYR A 408 -35.96 -18.01 -9.83
N THR A 409 -35.67 -18.92 -8.90
CA THR A 409 -36.46 -19.10 -7.66
C THR A 409 -35.84 -18.33 -6.50
N TYR A 410 -36.55 -17.32 -5.98
CA TYR A 410 -36.11 -16.59 -4.80
C TYR A 410 -36.52 -17.33 -3.52
N LEU A 411 -35.53 -17.78 -2.74
CA LEU A 411 -35.74 -18.53 -1.52
C LEU A 411 -35.93 -17.57 -0.33
N GLN A 412 -37.09 -17.63 0.33
CA GLN A 412 -37.45 -16.71 1.42
C GLN A 412 -38.16 -17.40 2.60
N SER A 413 -38.24 -18.74 2.60
CA SER A 413 -38.94 -19.50 3.66
C SER A 413 -38.15 -20.73 4.09
N VAL A 414 -38.37 -21.14 5.33
CA VAL A 414 -37.73 -22.33 5.93
C VAL A 414 -38.05 -23.58 5.13
N GLU A 415 -39.26 -23.73 4.60
CA GLU A 415 -39.66 -24.86 3.75
C GLU A 415 -38.88 -24.89 2.44
N ALA A 416 -38.64 -23.72 1.84
CA ALA A 416 -37.85 -23.61 0.61
C ALA A 416 -36.37 -23.95 0.86
N TYR A 417 -35.82 -23.50 1.99
CA TYR A 417 -34.47 -23.86 2.42
C TYR A 417 -34.33 -25.35 2.68
N GLU A 418 -35.30 -25.96 3.37
CA GLU A 418 -35.30 -27.39 3.68
C GLU A 418 -35.41 -28.23 2.40
N LYS A 419 -36.23 -27.79 1.42
CA LYS A 419 -36.29 -28.43 0.10
C LYS A 419 -34.94 -28.37 -0.62
N LEU A 420 -34.29 -27.21 -0.65
CA LEU A 420 -32.96 -27.04 -1.24
C LEU A 420 -31.95 -28.02 -0.61
N MET A 421 -31.93 -28.12 0.71
CA MET A 421 -31.03 -29.03 1.43
C MET A 421 -31.28 -30.51 1.13
N ASN A 422 -32.50 -30.90 0.75
CA ASN A 422 -32.85 -32.28 0.41
C ASN A 422 -32.55 -32.63 -1.05
N ASP A 423 -32.67 -31.66 -1.95
CA ASP A 423 -32.45 -31.86 -3.39
C ASP A 423 -30.96 -32.06 -3.74
N TYR A 424 -30.05 -31.48 -2.96
CA TYR A 424 -28.61 -31.49 -3.23
C TYR A 424 -27.79 -32.18 -2.14
N ASP A 425 -26.77 -32.94 -2.53
CA ASP A 425 -25.86 -33.67 -1.65
C ASP A 425 -24.46 -33.04 -1.58
N THR A 426 -24.05 -32.36 -2.66
CA THR A 426 -22.73 -31.71 -2.76
C THR A 426 -22.91 -30.20 -2.95
N PHE A 427 -22.25 -29.42 -2.10
CA PHE A 427 -22.26 -27.97 -2.14
C PHE A 427 -20.85 -27.47 -2.46
N LEU A 428 -20.74 -26.77 -3.59
CA LEU A 428 -19.55 -26.05 -4.00
C LEU A 428 -19.73 -24.59 -3.57
N PHE A 429 -18.78 -24.02 -2.86
CA PHE A 429 -18.87 -22.65 -2.36
C PHE A 429 -17.77 -21.80 -2.97
N ASP A 430 -18.13 -20.67 -3.57
CA ASP A 430 -17.18 -19.57 -3.59
C ASP A 430 -16.85 -19.11 -2.16
N CYS A 431 -15.74 -18.41 -2.01
CA CYS A 431 -15.20 -17.97 -0.75
C CYS A 431 -15.49 -16.48 -0.47
N ASP A 432 -15.03 -15.60 -1.36
CA ASP A 432 -15.03 -14.16 -1.15
C ASP A 432 -16.37 -13.57 -1.59
N GLY A 433 -17.14 -13.00 -0.67
CA GLY A 433 -18.52 -12.55 -0.94
C GLY A 433 -19.58 -13.59 -0.60
N VAL A 434 -19.20 -14.85 -0.33
CA VAL A 434 -20.12 -15.95 0.06
C VAL A 434 -19.89 -16.43 1.49
N LEU A 435 -18.64 -16.70 1.87
CA LEU A 435 -18.27 -17.14 3.22
C LEU A 435 -17.73 -15.99 4.07
N TRP A 436 -17.04 -15.04 3.45
CA TRP A 436 -16.44 -13.88 4.13
C TRP A 436 -16.34 -12.67 3.20
N SER A 437 -16.16 -11.49 3.81
CA SER A 437 -15.76 -10.27 3.12
C SER A 437 -14.45 -9.77 3.74
N GLY A 438 -13.35 -9.84 2.97
CA GLY A 438 -12.01 -9.59 3.49
C GLY A 438 -11.60 -10.58 4.58
N ASP A 439 -11.51 -10.08 5.81
CA ASP A 439 -11.12 -10.84 7.01
C ASP A 439 -12.29 -11.16 7.95
N GLU A 440 -13.52 -10.74 7.60
CA GLU A 440 -14.72 -10.96 8.41
C GLU A 440 -15.64 -12.02 7.77
N THR A 441 -16.08 -13.01 8.54
CA THR A 441 -17.04 -14.02 8.08
C THR A 441 -18.42 -13.42 7.87
N ILE A 442 -19.11 -13.84 6.81
CA ILE A 442 -20.52 -13.49 6.61
C ILE A 442 -21.35 -14.09 7.77
N PRO A 443 -22.23 -13.31 8.42
CA PRO A 443 -23.05 -13.81 9.52
C PRO A 443 -23.82 -15.08 9.13
N GLY A 444 -23.82 -16.08 10.02
CA GLY A 444 -24.49 -17.37 9.81
C GLY A 444 -23.74 -18.37 8.92
N ALA A 445 -22.77 -17.94 8.09
CA ALA A 445 -22.07 -18.82 7.16
C ALA A 445 -21.38 -20.02 7.85
N VAL A 446 -20.69 -19.79 8.97
CA VAL A 446 -20.03 -20.85 9.75
C VAL A 446 -21.06 -21.90 10.24
N SER A 447 -22.18 -21.44 10.79
CA SER A 447 -23.23 -22.31 11.31
C SER A 447 -23.88 -23.14 10.20
N VAL A 448 -24.11 -22.53 9.02
CA VAL A 448 -24.65 -23.23 7.84
C VAL A 448 -23.70 -24.34 7.38
N LEU A 449 -22.39 -24.08 7.31
CA LEU A 449 -21.41 -25.12 6.97
C LEU A 449 -21.41 -26.28 7.98
N GLU A 450 -21.54 -25.99 9.28
CA GLU A 450 -21.67 -27.03 10.31
C GLU A 450 -22.96 -27.85 10.15
N LYS A 451 -24.09 -27.20 9.82
CA LYS A 451 -25.38 -27.87 9.57
C LYS A 451 -25.32 -28.77 8.34
N LEU A 452 -24.71 -28.30 7.25
CA LEU A 452 -24.46 -29.11 6.06
C LEU A 452 -23.67 -30.38 6.40
N ARG A 453 -22.59 -30.24 7.18
CA ARG A 453 -21.78 -31.38 7.63
C ARG A 453 -22.58 -32.34 8.52
N LYS A 454 -23.36 -31.84 9.48
CA LYS A 454 -24.24 -32.67 10.33
C LYS A 454 -25.28 -33.45 9.52
N ARG A 455 -25.73 -32.88 8.40
CA ARG A 455 -26.66 -33.52 7.45
C ARG A 455 -25.94 -34.44 6.44
N GLY A 456 -24.64 -34.69 6.60
CA GLY A 456 -23.86 -35.58 5.73
C GLY A 456 -23.59 -35.03 4.33
N LYS A 457 -23.72 -33.71 4.14
CA LYS A 457 -23.48 -33.07 2.85
C LYS A 457 -21.98 -32.93 2.58
N GLN A 458 -21.58 -33.10 1.33
CA GLN A 458 -20.21 -32.88 0.89
C GLN A 458 -19.99 -31.39 0.63
N VAL A 459 -18.94 -30.83 1.21
CA VAL A 459 -18.57 -29.41 1.06
C VAL A 459 -17.28 -29.31 0.26
N ILE A 460 -17.27 -28.44 -0.75
CA ILE A 460 -16.11 -28.14 -1.58
C ILE A 460 -15.97 -26.62 -1.68
N PHE A 461 -14.81 -26.08 -1.33
CA PHE A 461 -14.50 -24.65 -1.44
C PHE A 461 -13.79 -24.38 -2.76
N VAL A 462 -14.30 -23.47 -3.58
CA VAL A 462 -13.84 -23.21 -4.95
C VAL A 462 -13.55 -21.73 -5.12
N THR A 463 -12.27 -21.34 -5.22
CA THR A 463 -11.85 -19.93 -5.29
C THR A 463 -10.93 -19.64 -6.47
N ASN A 464 -11.14 -18.50 -7.14
CA ASN A 464 -10.26 -18.03 -8.21
C ASN A 464 -8.95 -17.41 -7.71
N ASN A 465 -8.79 -17.23 -6.40
CA ASN A 465 -7.60 -16.59 -5.86
C ASN A 465 -6.42 -17.58 -5.78
N ALA A 466 -5.46 -17.39 -6.68
CA ALA A 466 -4.23 -18.18 -6.77
C ALA A 466 -3.10 -17.68 -5.85
N SER A 467 -3.31 -16.62 -5.07
CA SER A 467 -2.22 -16.00 -4.30
C SER A 467 -1.76 -16.83 -3.10
N LYS A 468 -2.57 -17.80 -2.67
CA LYS A 468 -2.39 -18.65 -1.49
C LYS A 468 -2.51 -20.12 -1.88
N SER A 469 -1.76 -20.98 -1.22
CA SER A 469 -1.97 -22.43 -1.28
C SER A 469 -3.17 -22.87 -0.44
N ARG A 470 -3.60 -24.11 -0.63
CA ARG A 470 -4.59 -24.78 0.20
C ARG A 470 -4.17 -24.86 1.65
N GLU A 471 -2.88 -25.06 1.95
CA GLU A 471 -2.37 -25.01 3.33
C GLU A 471 -2.55 -23.62 3.96
N THR A 472 -2.31 -22.57 3.19
CA THR A 472 -2.53 -21.19 3.65
C THR A 472 -4.02 -20.90 3.80
N TYR A 473 -4.87 -21.43 2.93
CA TYR A 473 -6.32 -21.36 3.09
C TYR A 473 -6.80 -22.10 4.32
N LEU A 474 -6.29 -23.30 4.63
CA LEU A 474 -6.65 -24.02 5.86
C LEU A 474 -6.41 -23.17 7.11
N LYS A 475 -5.28 -22.46 7.17
CA LYS A 475 -4.98 -21.52 8.26
C LYS A 475 -6.00 -20.37 8.31
N LYS A 476 -6.42 -19.84 7.14
CA LYS A 476 -7.46 -18.80 7.04
C LYS A 476 -8.81 -19.32 7.53
N PHE A 477 -9.26 -20.49 7.05
CA PHE A 477 -10.49 -21.15 7.48
C PHE A 477 -10.50 -21.37 8.99
N ALA A 478 -9.41 -21.89 9.57
CA ALA A 478 -9.26 -22.07 11.01
C ALA A 478 -9.36 -20.75 11.79
N GLY A 479 -8.71 -19.67 11.31
CA GLY A 479 -8.83 -18.34 11.90
C GLY A 479 -10.25 -17.77 11.88
N MET A 480 -11.04 -18.18 10.88
CA MET A 480 -12.46 -17.84 10.72
C MET A 480 -13.41 -18.83 11.39
N LYS A 481 -12.87 -19.81 12.14
CA LYS A 481 -13.63 -20.91 12.78
C LYS A 481 -14.43 -21.78 11.81
N ILE A 482 -14.07 -21.78 10.53
CA ILE A 482 -14.65 -22.67 9.53
C ILE A 482 -13.85 -23.98 9.56
N GLN A 483 -14.55 -25.09 9.76
CA GLN A 483 -13.96 -26.41 9.64
C GLN A 483 -13.81 -26.77 8.16
N ALA A 484 -12.57 -27.02 7.72
CA ALA A 484 -12.22 -27.40 6.36
C ALA A 484 -11.09 -28.45 6.38
N ASP A 485 -11.15 -29.39 5.45
CA ASP A 485 -10.05 -30.31 5.13
C ASP A 485 -9.31 -29.85 3.87
N ILE A 486 -8.01 -30.15 3.77
CA ILE A 486 -7.19 -29.72 2.63
C ILE A 486 -7.75 -30.23 1.29
N SER A 487 -8.35 -31.43 1.30
CA SER A 487 -8.93 -32.02 0.11
C SER A 487 -10.21 -31.32 -0.33
N GLU A 488 -10.86 -30.54 0.53
CA GLU A 488 -12.09 -29.82 0.21
C GLU A 488 -11.81 -28.50 -0.53
N ILE A 489 -10.55 -28.04 -0.58
CA ILE A 489 -10.19 -26.73 -1.11
C ILE A 489 -9.67 -26.86 -2.54
N PHE A 490 -10.32 -26.15 -3.46
CA PHE A 490 -9.93 -25.98 -4.86
C PHE A 490 -9.72 -24.50 -5.15
N SER A 491 -8.49 -24.04 -4.93
CA SER A 491 -8.04 -22.76 -5.46
C SER A 491 -7.64 -22.93 -6.93
N SER A 492 -7.69 -21.83 -7.69
CA SER A 492 -7.17 -21.81 -9.06
C SER A 492 -5.68 -22.13 -9.17
N SER A 493 -4.88 -21.89 -8.10
CA SER A 493 -3.49 -22.35 -8.01
C SER A 493 -3.42 -23.88 -7.98
N TYR A 494 -4.19 -24.53 -7.10
CA TYR A 494 -4.23 -25.99 -7.03
C TYR A 494 -4.76 -26.60 -8.31
N ALA A 495 -5.86 -26.06 -8.84
CA ALA A 495 -6.44 -26.53 -10.09
C ALA A 495 -5.46 -26.42 -11.26
N SER A 496 -4.62 -25.39 -11.31
CA SER A 496 -3.56 -25.26 -12.34
C SER A 496 -2.51 -26.37 -12.23
N ALA A 497 -2.06 -26.70 -11.01
CA ALA A 497 -1.12 -27.80 -10.79
C ALA A 497 -1.74 -29.17 -11.15
N VAL A 498 -3.00 -29.41 -10.76
CA VAL A 498 -3.74 -30.62 -11.13
C VAL A 498 -3.96 -30.71 -12.63
N TYR A 499 -4.29 -29.59 -13.28
CA TYR A 499 -4.49 -29.53 -14.72
C TYR A 499 -3.22 -29.91 -15.48
N LEU A 500 -2.07 -29.33 -15.10
CA LEU A 500 -0.77 -29.70 -15.63
C LEU A 500 -0.50 -31.20 -15.46
N LYS A 501 -0.65 -31.74 -14.25
CA LYS A 501 -0.28 -33.12 -13.95
C LYS A 501 -1.24 -34.17 -14.54
N ARG A 502 -2.55 -33.98 -14.38
CA ARG A 502 -3.55 -35.00 -14.67
C ARG A 502 -4.16 -34.85 -16.06
N VAL A 503 -4.33 -33.61 -16.54
CA VAL A 503 -4.98 -33.34 -17.83
C VAL A 503 -3.93 -33.24 -18.93
N LEU A 504 -2.94 -32.36 -18.77
CA LEU A 504 -1.86 -32.20 -19.75
C LEU A 504 -0.80 -33.30 -19.68
N LYS A 505 -0.77 -34.10 -18.60
CA LYS A 505 0.26 -35.10 -18.33
C LYS A 505 1.66 -34.49 -18.47
N PHE A 506 1.83 -33.32 -17.87
CA PHE A 506 3.04 -32.52 -17.96
C PHE A 506 4.26 -33.34 -17.49
N PRO A 507 5.32 -33.47 -18.31
CA PRO A 507 6.46 -34.32 -17.97
C PRO A 507 7.20 -33.84 -16.72
N ALA A 508 7.62 -34.78 -15.87
CA ALA A 508 8.20 -34.48 -14.56
C ALA A 508 9.60 -33.83 -14.61
N ASP A 509 10.30 -33.98 -15.74
CA ASP A 509 11.62 -33.39 -15.99
C ASP A 509 11.54 -31.96 -16.56
N ARG A 510 10.34 -31.50 -16.92
CA ARG A 510 10.05 -30.17 -17.44
C ARG A 510 9.68 -29.22 -16.31
N LYS A 511 9.86 -27.91 -16.56
CA LYS A 511 9.60 -26.84 -15.58
C LYS A 511 8.44 -25.95 -15.97
N VAL A 512 7.80 -25.38 -14.96
CA VAL A 512 6.82 -24.30 -15.10
C VAL A 512 7.49 -22.97 -14.76
N TYR A 513 7.43 -21.98 -15.65
CA TYR A 513 7.77 -20.61 -15.32
C TYR A 513 6.53 -19.91 -14.75
N VAL A 514 6.64 -19.43 -13.51
CA VAL A 514 5.53 -18.84 -12.78
C VAL A 514 5.58 -17.32 -12.86
N ILE A 515 4.46 -16.69 -13.19
CA ILE A 515 4.18 -15.29 -12.89
C ILE A 515 3.03 -15.29 -11.88
N GLY A 516 3.31 -14.95 -10.62
CA GLY A 516 2.32 -15.08 -9.55
C GLY A 516 2.95 -15.15 -8.17
N MET A 517 2.08 -15.12 -7.15
CA MET A 517 2.49 -15.26 -5.75
C MET A 517 2.77 -16.73 -5.36
N HIS A 518 3.41 -16.91 -4.21
CA HIS A 518 3.83 -18.21 -3.62
C HIS A 518 2.77 -19.32 -3.63
N GLY A 519 1.47 -18.99 -3.58
CA GLY A 519 0.41 -20.00 -3.61
C GLY A 519 0.42 -20.89 -4.86
N ILE A 520 0.94 -20.42 -6.00
CA ILE A 520 1.11 -21.25 -7.21
C ILE A 520 2.32 -22.18 -7.04
N GLU A 521 3.43 -21.66 -6.56
CA GLU A 521 4.69 -22.39 -6.33
C GLU A 521 4.47 -23.58 -5.37
N GLU A 522 3.82 -23.31 -4.24
CA GLU A 522 3.52 -24.33 -3.21
C GLU A 522 2.63 -25.47 -3.74
N GLU A 523 1.66 -25.17 -4.62
CA GLU A 523 0.79 -26.19 -5.21
C GLU A 523 1.49 -27.00 -6.31
N LEU A 524 2.39 -26.36 -7.07
CA LEU A 524 3.27 -27.07 -8.01
C LEU A 524 4.21 -28.02 -7.26
N ASP A 525 4.81 -27.57 -6.16
CA ASP A 525 5.64 -28.40 -5.28
C ASP A 525 4.86 -29.58 -4.68
N ALA A 526 3.63 -29.33 -4.21
CA ALA A 526 2.75 -30.37 -3.66
C ALA A 526 2.40 -31.46 -4.70
N GLU A 527 2.31 -31.09 -5.98
CA GLU A 527 2.08 -32.04 -7.08
C GLU A 527 3.39 -32.57 -7.70
N GLY A 528 4.55 -32.17 -7.19
CA GLY A 528 5.86 -32.63 -7.66
C GLY A 528 6.26 -32.08 -9.03
N ILE A 529 5.77 -30.90 -9.40
CA ILE A 529 6.07 -30.23 -10.66
C ILE A 529 7.22 -29.23 -10.43
N LEU A 530 8.30 -29.37 -11.18
CA LEU A 530 9.42 -28.43 -11.11
C LEU A 530 8.99 -27.04 -11.58
N HIS A 531 9.45 -25.99 -10.91
CA HIS A 531 9.13 -24.61 -11.28
C HIS A 531 10.30 -23.65 -11.12
N CYS A 532 10.15 -22.47 -11.71
CA CYS A 532 11.03 -21.32 -11.55
C CYS A 532 10.23 -20.01 -11.75
N GLY A 533 10.86 -18.87 -11.46
CA GLY A 533 10.18 -17.57 -11.49
C GLY A 533 9.44 -17.30 -10.18
N GLY A 534 8.18 -16.84 -10.27
CA GLY A 534 7.30 -16.65 -9.12
C GLY A 534 7.83 -15.63 -8.13
N THR A 535 8.07 -16.05 -6.90
CA THR A 535 8.59 -15.19 -5.83
C THR A 535 10.12 -15.08 -5.79
N ASN A 536 10.84 -15.66 -6.77
CA ASN A 536 12.29 -15.55 -6.86
C ASN A 536 12.77 -14.08 -6.81
N PRO A 537 13.65 -13.71 -5.85
CA PRO A 537 14.16 -12.34 -5.73
C PRO A 537 14.81 -11.80 -7.00
N GLN A 538 15.42 -12.65 -7.84
CA GLN A 538 16.06 -12.22 -9.10
C GLN A 538 15.04 -11.78 -10.17
N ASP A 539 13.79 -12.23 -10.06
CA ASP A 539 12.71 -11.87 -10.98
C ASP A 539 11.86 -10.69 -10.42
N ASN A 540 12.02 -10.39 -9.13
CA ASN A 540 11.38 -9.29 -8.40
C ASN A 540 12.25 -8.02 -8.33
N VAL A 541 13.05 -7.76 -9.37
CA VAL A 541 13.84 -6.53 -9.50
C VAL A 541 13.43 -5.74 -10.73
N PHE A 542 13.61 -4.42 -10.66
CA PHE A 542 13.44 -3.55 -11.81
C PHE A 542 14.69 -3.56 -12.67
N LEU A 543 14.52 -3.69 -13.99
CA LEU A 543 15.63 -3.51 -14.92
C LEU A 543 16.07 -2.04 -14.92
N PRO A 544 17.39 -1.78 -15.03
CA PRO A 544 17.86 -0.46 -15.45
C PRO A 544 17.23 -0.07 -16.79
N ALA A 545 17.03 1.24 -17.00
CA ALA A 545 16.36 1.74 -18.20
C ALA A 545 17.07 1.26 -19.48
N LEU A 546 16.32 0.58 -20.35
CA LEU A 546 16.78 0.03 -21.63
C LEU A 546 17.94 -0.97 -21.54
N ASP A 547 18.20 -1.53 -20.35
CA ASP A 547 19.21 -2.57 -20.16
C ASP A 547 18.56 -3.97 -20.21
N PHE A 548 18.79 -4.67 -21.32
CA PHE A 548 18.31 -6.03 -21.55
C PHE A 548 19.40 -7.09 -21.33
N THR A 549 20.58 -6.73 -20.85
CA THR A 549 21.74 -7.65 -20.77
C THR A 549 21.43 -8.89 -19.93
N THR A 550 20.75 -8.72 -18.79
CA THR A 550 20.32 -9.82 -17.92
C THR A 550 19.28 -10.75 -18.56
N LEU A 551 18.57 -10.28 -19.59
CA LEU A 551 17.61 -11.07 -20.37
C LEU A 551 18.25 -11.74 -21.59
N GLN A 552 19.47 -11.37 -21.95
CA GLN A 552 20.22 -11.95 -23.06
C GLN A 552 21.09 -13.14 -22.64
N SER A 553 21.26 -13.39 -21.34
CA SER A 553 22.05 -14.50 -20.85
C SER A 553 21.39 -15.84 -21.24
N ALA A 554 22.21 -16.87 -21.49
CA ALA A 554 21.70 -18.20 -21.83
C ALA A 554 20.86 -18.80 -20.69
N GLU A 555 21.14 -18.39 -19.45
CA GLU A 555 20.45 -18.80 -18.23
C GLU A 555 19.11 -18.07 -18.04
N ALA A 556 18.88 -16.96 -18.74
CA ALA A 556 17.64 -16.20 -18.64
C ALA A 556 16.44 -16.98 -19.16
N ILE A 557 16.67 -17.84 -20.18
CA ILE A 557 15.66 -18.70 -20.80
C ILE A 557 16.01 -20.16 -20.53
N ASP A 558 15.52 -20.68 -19.41
CA ASP A 558 15.69 -22.09 -19.07
C ASP A 558 15.02 -23.00 -20.13
N PRO A 559 15.78 -23.83 -20.86
CA PRO A 559 15.24 -24.65 -21.93
C PRO A 559 14.34 -25.79 -21.41
N LYS A 560 14.36 -26.09 -20.10
CA LYS A 560 13.46 -27.05 -19.46
C LYS A 560 12.06 -26.51 -19.23
N VAL A 561 11.85 -25.19 -19.32
CA VAL A 561 10.52 -24.60 -19.16
C VAL A 561 9.61 -25.07 -20.28
N GLY A 562 8.58 -25.83 -19.94
CA GLY A 562 7.55 -26.35 -20.84
C GLY A 562 6.16 -25.75 -20.60
N ALA A 563 6.00 -24.88 -19.62
CA ALA A 563 4.77 -24.14 -19.39
C ALA A 563 5.05 -22.79 -18.75
N VAL A 564 4.21 -21.81 -19.07
CA VAL A 564 4.10 -20.54 -18.34
C VAL A 564 2.74 -20.50 -17.66
N VAL A 565 2.73 -20.33 -16.34
CA VAL A 565 1.50 -20.16 -15.54
C VAL A 565 1.46 -18.73 -15.01
N CYS A 566 0.42 -17.98 -15.38
CA CYS A 566 0.19 -16.60 -14.94
C CYS A 566 -0.99 -16.53 -13.97
N GLY A 567 -0.77 -15.92 -12.82
CA GLY A 567 -1.81 -15.58 -11.85
C GLY A 567 -1.63 -14.16 -11.32
N PHE A 568 -2.34 -13.86 -10.22
CA PHE A 568 -2.18 -12.58 -9.55
C PHE A 568 -0.77 -12.44 -8.97
N ASP A 569 -0.10 -11.31 -9.24
CA ASP A 569 1.28 -11.04 -8.82
C ASP A 569 1.42 -9.57 -8.40
N MET A 570 1.70 -9.32 -7.11
CA MET A 570 1.94 -7.96 -6.60
C MET A 570 3.32 -7.41 -6.97
N HIS A 571 4.23 -8.26 -7.45
CA HIS A 571 5.58 -7.92 -7.87
C HIS A 571 5.75 -8.13 -9.38
N MET A 572 4.68 -7.93 -10.15
CA MET A 572 4.74 -7.95 -11.60
C MET A 572 5.84 -6.99 -12.10
N SER A 573 6.75 -7.51 -12.92
CA SER A 573 7.90 -6.78 -13.42
C SER A 573 8.10 -7.02 -14.92
N TYR A 574 8.82 -6.12 -15.59
CA TYR A 574 9.18 -6.32 -17.00
C TYR A 574 10.03 -7.58 -17.20
N ILE A 575 10.88 -7.95 -16.23
CA ILE A 575 11.71 -9.16 -16.29
C ILE A 575 10.83 -10.41 -16.42
N LYS A 576 9.81 -10.51 -15.58
CA LYS A 576 8.86 -11.63 -15.59
C LYS A 576 8.14 -11.75 -16.92
N LEU A 577 7.61 -10.63 -17.41
CA LEU A 577 6.94 -10.57 -18.71
C LEU A 577 7.88 -10.94 -19.85
N ALA A 578 9.12 -10.45 -19.84
CA ALA A 578 10.10 -10.70 -20.89
C ALA A 578 10.57 -12.17 -20.92
N LYS A 579 10.84 -12.78 -19.76
CA LYS A 579 11.19 -14.19 -19.65
C LYS A 579 10.04 -15.09 -20.11
N ALA A 580 8.83 -14.85 -19.62
CA ALA A 580 7.64 -15.57 -20.07
C ALA A 580 7.40 -15.42 -21.57
N PHE A 581 7.50 -14.20 -22.11
CA PHE A 581 7.39 -13.92 -23.54
C PHE A 581 8.37 -14.78 -24.34
N LYS A 582 9.64 -14.80 -23.94
CA LYS A 582 10.67 -15.60 -24.62
C LYS A 582 10.40 -17.10 -24.56
N HIS A 583 9.89 -17.64 -23.45
CA HIS A 583 9.45 -19.03 -23.38
C HIS A 583 8.28 -19.33 -24.32
N LEU A 584 7.33 -18.40 -24.44
CA LEU A 584 6.12 -18.56 -25.23
C LEU A 584 6.32 -18.30 -26.74
N THR A 585 7.37 -17.59 -27.13
CA THR A 585 7.65 -17.23 -28.54
C THR A 585 8.91 -17.86 -29.11
N ARG A 586 9.60 -18.74 -28.39
CA ARG A 586 10.77 -19.46 -28.94
C ARG A 586 10.34 -20.36 -30.11
N PRO A 587 11.25 -20.70 -31.04
CA PRO A 587 10.95 -21.64 -32.10
C PRO A 587 10.39 -22.96 -31.55
N GLY A 588 9.23 -23.40 -32.05
CA GLY A 588 8.55 -24.62 -31.61
C GLY A 588 7.70 -24.49 -30.34
N ALA A 589 7.53 -23.29 -29.76
CA ALA A 589 6.76 -23.08 -28.52
C ALA A 589 5.28 -23.50 -28.59
N GLU A 590 4.69 -23.61 -29.79
CA GLU A 590 3.32 -24.08 -29.99
C GLU A 590 3.22 -25.60 -30.17
N GLY A 591 4.36 -26.31 -30.23
CA GLY A 591 4.41 -27.76 -30.32
C GLY A 591 4.10 -28.45 -28.99
N GLU A 592 4.19 -29.79 -29.01
CA GLU A 592 4.00 -30.63 -27.82
C GLU A 592 5.14 -30.45 -26.81
N VAL A 593 4.81 -30.63 -25.52
CA VAL A 593 5.80 -30.73 -24.44
C VAL A 593 6.08 -32.21 -24.21
N LYS A 594 7.32 -32.65 -24.43
CA LYS A 594 7.73 -34.06 -24.35
C LYS A 594 8.74 -34.30 -23.25
N GLU A 595 8.70 -35.50 -22.68
CA GLU A 595 9.66 -35.99 -21.70
C GLU A 595 11.04 -36.18 -22.36
N GLY A 596 12.11 -35.79 -21.67
CA GLY A 596 13.48 -35.91 -22.13
C GLY A 596 13.93 -34.85 -23.15
N GLU A 597 13.03 -33.94 -23.56
CA GLU A 597 13.37 -32.85 -24.50
C GLU A 597 13.66 -31.53 -23.78
N GLU A 598 14.55 -30.73 -24.37
CA GLU A 598 14.85 -29.34 -23.99
C GLU A 598 14.44 -28.40 -25.13
N GLY A 599 13.95 -27.19 -24.81
CA GLY A 599 13.34 -26.29 -25.79
C GLY A 599 11.92 -26.71 -26.19
N GLY A 600 11.49 -26.39 -27.41
CA GLY A 600 10.22 -26.85 -28.00
C GLY A 600 8.97 -26.29 -27.32
N GLY A 601 7.92 -27.13 -27.23
CA GLY A 601 6.58 -26.75 -26.77
C GLY A 601 6.54 -26.03 -25.43
N CYS A 602 5.60 -25.11 -25.30
CA CYS A 602 5.34 -24.33 -24.09
C CYS A 602 3.84 -24.06 -23.93
N HIS A 603 3.22 -24.63 -22.89
CA HIS A 603 1.83 -24.32 -22.54
C HIS A 603 1.71 -22.90 -21.99
N PHE A 604 0.64 -22.20 -22.35
CA PHE A 604 0.31 -20.89 -21.78
C PHE A 604 -0.96 -21.02 -20.94
N ILE A 605 -0.83 -20.83 -19.63
CA ILE A 605 -1.91 -21.09 -18.67
C ILE A 605 -2.13 -19.85 -17.82
N LEU A 606 -3.40 -19.50 -17.61
CA LEU A 606 -3.84 -18.51 -16.62
C LEU A 606 -4.56 -19.21 -15.48
N THR A 607 -4.29 -18.81 -14.25
CA THR A 607 -5.03 -19.34 -13.09
C THR A 607 -6.46 -18.83 -13.09
N ASN A 608 -6.72 -17.61 -13.55
CA ASN A 608 -8.04 -17.05 -13.81
C ASN A 608 -7.89 -15.80 -14.71
N ASP A 609 -9.00 -15.35 -15.29
CA ASP A 609 -9.10 -14.17 -16.14
C ASP A 609 -9.88 -13.02 -15.49
N ASP A 610 -9.99 -13.02 -14.14
CA ASP A 610 -10.66 -11.94 -13.43
C ASP A 610 -9.99 -10.59 -13.71
N SER A 611 -10.76 -9.66 -14.25
CA SER A 611 -10.30 -8.30 -14.54
C SER A 611 -9.96 -7.52 -13.27
N THR A 612 -10.64 -7.83 -12.16
CA THR A 612 -10.48 -7.14 -10.89
C THR A 612 -10.26 -8.09 -9.70
N PHE A 613 -9.44 -7.65 -8.75
CA PHE A 613 -9.21 -8.26 -7.45
C PHE A 613 -9.92 -7.45 -6.36
N PRO A 614 -10.84 -8.03 -5.57
CA PRO A 614 -11.52 -7.32 -4.50
C PRO A 614 -10.58 -7.11 -3.29
N ALA A 615 -10.39 -5.87 -2.86
CA ALA A 615 -9.70 -5.56 -1.61
C ALA A 615 -10.32 -4.33 -0.91
N LYS A 616 -9.86 -4.04 0.32
CA LYS A 616 -10.30 -2.85 1.05
C LYS A 616 -9.99 -1.59 0.24
N GLY A 617 -10.99 -0.73 0.05
CA GLY A 617 -10.88 0.50 -0.75
C GLY A 617 -11.39 0.40 -2.20
N GLY A 618 -11.81 -0.79 -2.66
CA GLY A 618 -12.41 -0.98 -3.97
C GLY A 618 -11.77 -2.11 -4.80
N PRO A 619 -12.23 -2.34 -6.03
CA PRO A 619 -11.63 -3.30 -6.94
C PRO A 619 -10.28 -2.80 -7.48
N TRP A 620 -9.28 -3.67 -7.49
CA TRP A 620 -7.94 -3.43 -8.06
C TRP A 620 -7.72 -4.31 -9.30
N PRO A 621 -6.67 -4.13 -10.11
CA PRO A 621 -6.39 -5.04 -11.23
C PRO A 621 -6.22 -6.49 -10.78
N GLY A 622 -6.97 -7.42 -11.38
CA GLY A 622 -6.92 -8.86 -11.12
C GLY A 622 -5.91 -9.62 -11.98
N ALA A 623 -5.88 -10.95 -11.84
CA ALA A 623 -4.94 -11.80 -12.58
C ALA A 623 -5.14 -11.71 -14.10
N GLY A 624 -6.39 -11.61 -14.56
CA GLY A 624 -6.72 -11.39 -15.96
C GLY A 624 -6.07 -10.12 -16.48
N SER A 625 -6.26 -8.98 -15.81
CA SER A 625 -5.66 -7.69 -16.16
C SER A 625 -4.13 -7.74 -16.21
N LEU A 626 -3.50 -8.44 -15.25
CA LEU A 626 -2.05 -8.60 -15.18
C LEU A 626 -1.48 -9.46 -16.31
N SER A 627 -2.28 -10.37 -16.88
CA SER A 627 -1.85 -11.26 -17.96
C SER A 627 -1.95 -10.63 -19.36
N VAL A 628 -2.76 -9.57 -19.53
CA VAL A 628 -3.03 -8.93 -20.82
C VAL A 628 -1.76 -8.54 -21.59
N PRO A 629 -0.71 -7.94 -20.98
CA PRO A 629 0.52 -7.60 -21.71
C PRO A 629 1.17 -8.81 -22.39
N LEU A 630 1.12 -9.98 -21.76
CA LEU A 630 1.70 -11.21 -22.31
C LEU A 630 0.82 -11.78 -23.41
N ILE A 631 -0.50 -11.78 -23.24
CA ILE A 631 -1.45 -12.18 -24.29
C ILE A 631 -1.28 -11.29 -25.53
N PHE A 632 -1.23 -9.98 -25.33
CA PHE A 632 -1.09 -9.00 -26.40
C PHE A 632 0.23 -9.14 -27.16
N SER A 633 1.36 -9.26 -26.43
CA SER A 633 2.68 -9.36 -27.04
C SER A 633 2.91 -10.70 -27.74
N THR A 634 2.45 -11.81 -27.17
CA THR A 634 2.63 -13.16 -27.76
C THR A 634 1.59 -13.50 -28.82
N LYS A 635 0.42 -12.85 -28.80
CA LYS A 635 -0.79 -13.19 -29.59
C LYS A 635 -1.30 -14.62 -29.37
N ARG A 636 -0.87 -15.28 -28.30
CA ARG A 636 -1.32 -16.62 -27.94
C ARG A 636 -2.55 -16.56 -27.03
N THR A 637 -3.50 -17.44 -27.28
CA THR A 637 -4.64 -17.66 -26.38
C THR A 637 -4.23 -18.60 -25.25
N PRO A 638 -4.30 -18.19 -23.98
CA PRO A 638 -4.00 -19.07 -22.87
C PRO A 638 -5.16 -20.02 -22.56
N THR A 639 -4.83 -21.16 -21.95
CA THR A 639 -5.82 -21.98 -21.24
C THR A 639 -6.09 -21.38 -19.87
N ILE A 640 -7.34 -21.07 -19.56
CA ILE A 640 -7.72 -20.50 -18.27
C ILE A 640 -8.28 -21.62 -17.38
N VAL A 641 -7.72 -21.74 -16.16
CA VAL A 641 -8.03 -22.86 -15.25
C VAL A 641 -8.98 -22.47 -14.13
N GLY A 642 -9.31 -21.19 -13.96
CA GLY A 642 -10.25 -20.71 -12.95
C GLY A 642 -11.70 -20.76 -13.42
N LYS A 643 -12.64 -20.46 -12.52
CA LYS A 643 -14.05 -20.23 -12.86
C LYS A 643 -14.18 -19.03 -13.82
N PRO A 644 -15.10 -19.05 -14.80
CA PRO A 644 -16.11 -20.08 -15.06
C PRO A 644 -15.64 -21.27 -15.93
N HIS A 645 -14.34 -21.36 -16.21
CA HIS A 645 -13.84 -22.22 -17.28
C HIS A 645 -13.89 -23.71 -16.92
N LYS A 646 -14.22 -24.51 -17.93
CA LYS A 646 -14.32 -25.98 -17.85
C LYS A 646 -13.10 -26.68 -17.20
N PRO A 647 -11.84 -26.25 -17.42
CA PRO A 647 -10.69 -26.92 -16.79
C PRO A 647 -10.75 -26.95 -15.26
N MET A 648 -11.28 -25.93 -14.59
CA MET A 648 -11.48 -25.94 -13.13
C MET A 648 -12.37 -27.11 -12.72
N LEU A 649 -13.49 -27.26 -13.42
CA LEU A 649 -14.46 -28.33 -13.15
C LEU A 649 -13.87 -29.70 -13.44
N ASP A 650 -13.17 -29.85 -14.57
CA ASP A 650 -12.52 -31.11 -14.92
C ASP A 650 -11.51 -31.53 -13.83
N CYS A 651 -10.80 -30.58 -13.23
CA CYS A 651 -9.93 -30.84 -12.08
C CYS A 651 -10.71 -31.29 -10.84
N ILE A 652 -11.84 -30.65 -10.52
CA ILE A 652 -12.69 -31.05 -9.38
C ILE A 652 -13.27 -32.45 -9.62
N ILE A 653 -13.82 -32.73 -10.80
CA ILE A 653 -14.39 -34.06 -11.14
C ILE A 653 -13.30 -35.14 -11.14
N ALA A 654 -12.09 -34.83 -11.61
CA ALA A 654 -10.97 -35.77 -11.61
C ALA A 654 -10.42 -36.10 -10.20
N THR A 655 -10.84 -35.36 -9.17
CA THR A 655 -10.35 -35.50 -7.79
C THR A 655 -11.46 -35.81 -6.80
N LYS A 656 -12.71 -35.44 -7.09
CA LYS A 656 -13.90 -35.62 -6.26
C LYS A 656 -14.97 -36.37 -7.06
N GLN A 657 -15.55 -37.37 -6.42
CA GLN A 657 -16.69 -38.09 -6.96
C GLN A 657 -17.97 -37.50 -6.37
N PHE A 658 -18.83 -36.95 -7.21
CA PHE A 658 -20.20 -36.55 -6.87
C PHE A 658 -21.10 -36.62 -8.11
N ASP A 659 -22.42 -36.67 -7.91
CA ASP A 659 -23.41 -36.58 -8.99
C ASP A 659 -23.67 -35.09 -9.31
N PRO A 660 -23.33 -34.59 -10.52
CA PRO A 660 -23.59 -33.21 -10.91
C PRO A 660 -25.05 -32.80 -10.76
N LYS A 661 -26.00 -33.72 -10.96
CA LYS A 661 -27.44 -33.43 -10.82
C LYS A 661 -27.87 -33.16 -9.38
N ARG A 662 -27.08 -33.63 -8.41
CA ARG A 662 -27.26 -33.42 -6.98
C ARG A 662 -26.18 -32.52 -6.39
N ALA A 663 -25.53 -31.72 -7.24
CA ALA A 663 -24.57 -30.70 -6.82
C ALA A 663 -25.10 -29.29 -7.07
N ILE A 664 -24.71 -28.37 -6.21
CA ILE A 664 -25.05 -26.94 -6.32
C ILE A 664 -23.82 -26.06 -6.04
N MET A 665 -23.61 -25.06 -6.89
CA MET A 665 -22.61 -24.01 -6.70
C MET A 665 -23.26 -22.80 -6.04
N VAL A 666 -22.68 -22.35 -4.92
CA VAL A 666 -23.07 -21.16 -4.18
C VAL A 666 -22.06 -20.06 -4.47
N GLY A 667 -22.53 -18.94 -5.04
CA GLY A 667 -21.67 -17.87 -5.54
C GLY A 667 -22.30 -16.49 -5.44
N ASP A 668 -21.51 -15.44 -5.54
CA ASP A 668 -21.98 -14.05 -5.50
C ASP A 668 -21.88 -13.33 -6.86
N ARG A 669 -21.29 -13.98 -7.87
CA ARG A 669 -20.98 -13.35 -9.15
C ARG A 669 -21.50 -14.13 -10.36
N LEU A 670 -22.19 -13.41 -11.26
CA LEU A 670 -22.87 -13.99 -12.42
C LEU A 670 -21.91 -14.59 -13.45
N ASN A 671 -20.89 -13.83 -13.85
CA ASN A 671 -19.96 -14.22 -14.92
C ASN A 671 -18.82 -15.15 -14.46
N THR A 672 -18.85 -15.58 -13.20
CA THR A 672 -17.88 -16.55 -12.66
C THR A 672 -18.60 -17.73 -12.05
N ASP A 673 -19.32 -17.56 -10.94
CA ASP A 673 -19.85 -18.71 -10.19
C ASP A 673 -21.09 -19.30 -10.84
N ILE A 674 -22.00 -18.44 -11.29
CA ILE A 674 -23.26 -18.89 -11.90
C ILE A 674 -22.97 -19.44 -13.30
N GLU A 675 -22.08 -18.81 -14.05
CA GLU A 675 -21.60 -19.33 -15.33
C GLU A 675 -20.81 -20.64 -15.15
N PHE A 676 -19.98 -20.76 -14.10
CA PHE A 676 -19.30 -22.01 -13.73
C PHE A 676 -20.29 -23.15 -13.48
N ALA A 677 -21.37 -22.86 -12.74
CA ALA A 677 -22.42 -23.82 -12.45
C ALA A 677 -23.10 -24.32 -13.74
N LYS A 678 -23.43 -23.40 -14.64
CA LYS A 678 -24.06 -23.69 -15.94
C LYS A 678 -23.16 -24.53 -16.83
N GLU A 679 -21.90 -24.14 -17.00
CA GLU A 679 -20.92 -24.90 -17.77
C GLU A 679 -20.71 -26.29 -17.17
N GLY A 680 -20.77 -26.39 -15.84
CA GLY A 680 -20.70 -27.66 -15.13
C GLY A 680 -21.98 -28.48 -15.07
N LYS A 681 -23.09 -27.96 -15.57
CA LYS A 681 -24.43 -28.58 -15.48
C LYS A 681 -24.78 -28.98 -14.05
N ILE A 682 -24.36 -28.17 -13.10
CA ILE A 682 -24.74 -28.25 -11.68
C ILE A 682 -25.67 -27.08 -11.37
N ALA A 683 -26.49 -27.21 -10.33
CA ALA A 683 -27.40 -26.13 -9.96
C ALA A 683 -26.61 -24.92 -9.44
N SER A 684 -27.22 -23.73 -9.48
CA SER A 684 -26.60 -22.51 -8.96
C SER A 684 -27.48 -21.81 -7.92
N LEU A 685 -26.92 -21.47 -6.77
CA LEU A 685 -27.50 -20.60 -5.76
C LEU A 685 -26.69 -19.30 -5.70
N MET A 686 -27.32 -18.19 -6.04
CA MET A 686 -26.69 -16.88 -5.93
C MET A 686 -27.00 -16.23 -4.58
N VAL A 687 -25.99 -15.65 -3.93
CA VAL A 687 -26.12 -14.80 -2.74
C VAL A 687 -25.96 -13.32 -3.11
N LEU A 688 -26.59 -12.41 -2.38
CA LEU A 688 -26.53 -10.96 -2.62
C LEU A 688 -25.50 -10.22 -1.75
N THR A 689 -24.67 -10.95 -1.02
CA THR A 689 -23.64 -10.41 -0.12
C THR A 689 -22.37 -9.90 -0.81
N GLY A 690 -22.19 -10.20 -2.11
CA GLY A 690 -20.96 -9.92 -2.84
C GLY A 690 -21.08 -8.92 -4.00
N ILE A 691 -20.52 -9.27 -5.16
CA ILE A 691 -20.28 -8.37 -6.30
C ILE A 691 -21.54 -8.10 -7.12
N SER A 692 -22.13 -9.15 -7.72
CA SER A 692 -23.25 -8.96 -8.64
C SER A 692 -24.49 -8.54 -7.87
N ARG A 693 -25.22 -7.56 -8.41
CA ARG A 693 -26.42 -7.00 -7.80
C ARG A 693 -27.67 -7.63 -8.40
N LYS A 694 -28.75 -7.68 -7.62
CA LYS A 694 -30.06 -8.16 -8.08
C LYS A 694 -30.53 -7.48 -9.38
N ALA A 695 -30.24 -6.18 -9.53
CA ALA A 695 -30.58 -5.42 -10.73
C ALA A 695 -29.95 -5.98 -12.03
N GLU A 696 -28.77 -6.62 -11.94
CA GLU A 696 -28.13 -7.28 -13.10
C GLU A 696 -28.84 -8.58 -13.48
N ILE A 697 -29.45 -9.26 -12.50
CA ILE A 697 -30.22 -10.49 -12.71
C ILE A 697 -31.60 -10.16 -13.31
N ASP A 698 -32.22 -9.10 -12.82
CA ASP A 698 -33.53 -8.61 -13.24
C ASP A 698 -33.48 -7.86 -14.60
N ALA A 699 -32.27 -7.64 -15.15
CA ALA A 699 -32.10 -6.96 -16.42
C ALA A 699 -32.70 -7.78 -17.59
N PRO A 700 -33.44 -7.16 -18.53
CA PRO A 700 -34.06 -7.87 -19.66
C PRO A 700 -33.06 -8.62 -20.55
N ASP A 701 -31.80 -8.19 -20.57
CA ASP A 701 -30.69 -8.73 -21.33
C ASP A 701 -29.69 -9.53 -20.47
N ALA A 702 -30.09 -9.94 -19.27
CA ALA A 702 -29.26 -10.75 -18.37
C ALA A 702 -28.79 -12.04 -19.08
N LYS A 703 -27.49 -12.09 -19.42
CA LYS A 703 -26.87 -13.23 -20.12
C LYS A 703 -26.86 -14.50 -19.26
N THR A 704 -26.68 -14.32 -17.96
CA THR A 704 -26.56 -15.40 -17.00
C THR A 704 -27.50 -15.17 -15.83
N VAL A 705 -28.48 -16.06 -15.66
CA VAL A 705 -29.43 -16.08 -14.53
C VAL A 705 -29.20 -17.34 -13.66
N PRO A 706 -29.22 -17.25 -12.32
CA PRO A 706 -29.10 -18.40 -11.43
C PRO A 706 -30.39 -19.22 -11.31
N ASP A 707 -30.32 -20.50 -10.92
CA ASP A 707 -31.51 -21.29 -10.58
C ASP A 707 -32.21 -20.78 -9.31
N PHE A 708 -31.42 -20.44 -8.29
CA PHE A 708 -31.89 -19.95 -6.99
C PHE A 708 -31.22 -18.65 -6.60
N LEU A 709 -31.95 -17.81 -5.87
CA LEU A 709 -31.45 -16.58 -5.25
C LEU A 709 -31.75 -16.61 -3.75
N ILE A 710 -30.83 -16.10 -2.94
CA ILE A 710 -30.99 -15.87 -1.49
C ILE A 710 -30.24 -14.58 -1.10
N ASP A 711 -30.62 -13.90 -0.02
CA ASP A 711 -29.97 -12.63 0.34
C ASP A 711 -28.56 -12.88 0.89
N SER A 712 -28.44 -13.85 1.79
CA SER A 712 -27.18 -14.26 2.39
C SER A 712 -27.13 -15.78 2.55
N LEU A 713 -25.93 -16.36 2.49
CA LEU A 713 -25.75 -17.76 2.89
C LEU A 713 -26.26 -18.01 4.31
N GLY A 714 -26.14 -17.02 5.20
CA GLY A 714 -26.61 -17.07 6.58
C GLY A 714 -28.12 -17.24 6.73
N ASP A 715 -28.92 -16.99 5.71
CA ASP A 715 -30.38 -17.19 5.80
C ASP A 715 -30.75 -18.67 5.93
N LEU A 716 -29.89 -19.57 5.42
CA LEU A 716 -30.02 -21.02 5.63
C LEU A 716 -29.79 -21.43 7.09
N ASP A 717 -29.28 -20.52 7.94
CA ASP A 717 -29.12 -20.76 9.38
C ASP A 717 -30.46 -20.83 10.12
N ALA A 718 -31.56 -20.42 9.47
CA ALA A 718 -32.92 -20.62 9.98
C ALA A 718 -33.32 -22.11 10.08
N LEU A 719 -32.61 -23.01 9.39
CA LEU A 719 -32.84 -24.45 9.47
C LEU A 719 -32.30 -25.02 10.80
N PRO A 720 -32.96 -26.04 11.39
CA PRO A 720 -32.47 -26.72 12.58
C PRO A 720 -31.20 -27.53 12.32
#